data_AF-A0A0U2WKB9-F1
#
_entry.id   AF-A0A0U2WKB9-F1
#
_cell.length_a   1.000
_cell.length_b   1.000
_cell.length_c   1.000
_cell.angle_alpha   90.00
_cell.angle_beta   90.00
_cell.angle_gamma   90.00
#
_symmetry.space_group_name_H-M   'P 1'
#
loop_
_entity.id
_entity.type
_entity.pdbx_description
1 polymer ?
#
loop_
_entity_poly.entity_id
_entity_poly.type
_entity_poly.pdbx_seq_one_letter_code
_entity_poly.pdbx_strand_id
1 'polypeptide(L)'
;MIIETKMHTIFLLVGPTECGKTTFSKDILMKQLTITDPEKNFTSNVQYLSSDDIRQELLGHSFDKYDRVMLEASNIAFPFLKEKLKAVTTYPISAEFVIVDTTGLAKEFREEMVKLAREQNYRIETIVFDYKNRDDYYQSERSRRLISDHIQRLKREVLPQLAKENYHMIHRLPKNDFSDISVTITDKEDYCSCLLPANQTYDVIGDVHECLDTLKELLTKLEMSASKNASIDSTKTILGGDWIDKGNNTRKIIEFLYDNQEKFLFTMGNHENFVYKYLKETIKGTQKEILETYFDSIPVLQQDQELAEKFFQLVEQSKPFFRRIGTNNQSFIVTHAPCKAKYLGKLDALSQKKQRNFRINREADLQEQLAFLEDESYFNLPLHIFGHVANQEAFRLKNKRSIDTGAVSKNHLTAIRILPYKTMLYSVSSNEGVKETLPLLFSKPKRASWTLLFDEQKRKLRYMVKNKIQFVSGTMAPAAAEQENNDLESLEQGLQYFKQKGVKELILQPKYMGSRCNIYLFDTIDQCYAITRNGNRIQHLDLTGIYQQLLTKFGSYMQKHKIDMLLLDGELLPWSALGDGLIKKEYRPIAKSLEIENTFLKENDFDQAFENLQKGMLNTTYSYDVKHNSKKELKKKYGEFKASQYNYLLEVAPYYVPVYEKEQFSKIYENQLTLYGVESELSYKPFDLLKIIYKSGIEELPNWSSIERYNFVSDDLFQVIDLQQPEALALATQFFDSITVDQQMEGIVLKPNYLTENTVPFIKVRNKDYLTLIYGYDYQWGPRYKKLIANKKIGGKLKTSLKEHELAKELLAIPIQEINEHNETYLTILADLLFELAKEKELDPRL
;
A
#
# COMPACT_ATOMS: atom_id res chain seq x y z
N MET A 1 41.44 17.79 30.52
CA MET A 1 41.53 16.67 29.55
C MET A 1 40.43 16.88 28.51
N ILE A 2 40.75 16.75 27.23
CA ILE A 2 39.75 16.90 26.15
C ILE A 2 39.40 15.50 25.64
N ILE A 3 38.11 15.18 25.61
CA ILE A 3 37.55 13.97 25.00
C ILE A 3 37.00 14.37 23.64
N GLU A 4 37.74 14.06 22.58
CA GLU A 4 37.27 14.23 21.21
C GLU A 4 36.50 13.00 20.75
N THR A 5 35.29 13.21 20.25
CA THR A 5 34.40 12.15 19.82
C THR A 5 33.63 12.54 18.56
N LYS A 6 32.74 11.66 18.11
CA LYS A 6 31.89 11.83 16.92
C LYS A 6 30.45 11.39 17.18
N MET A 7 29.52 11.85 16.35
CA MET A 7 28.12 11.42 16.38
C MET A 7 27.99 9.90 16.25
N HIS A 8 26.94 9.33 16.86
CA HIS A 8 26.67 7.89 16.91
C HIS A 8 27.79 7.08 17.59
N THR A 9 28.09 7.44 18.83
CA THR A 9 29.13 6.81 19.66
C THR A 9 28.55 6.15 20.92
N ILE A 10 28.98 4.92 21.18
CA ILE A 10 28.76 4.20 22.43
C ILE A 10 29.97 4.42 23.34
N PHE A 11 29.76 5.02 24.51
CA PHE A 11 30.74 5.15 25.57
C PHE A 11 30.63 3.98 26.55
N LEU A 12 31.60 3.09 26.52
CA LEU A 12 31.71 1.99 27.48
C LEU A 12 32.54 2.42 28.68
N LEU A 13 31.92 2.53 29.85
CA LEU A 13 32.62 2.89 31.08
C LEU A 13 33.27 1.65 31.70
N VAL A 14 34.52 1.79 32.10
CA VAL A 14 35.32 0.71 32.68
C VAL A 14 35.99 1.20 33.94
N GLY A 15 35.67 0.60 35.08
CA GLY A 15 36.29 0.97 36.34
C GLY A 15 35.63 0.33 37.57
N PRO A 16 36.31 0.36 38.72
CA PRO A 16 35.83 -0.22 39.97
C PRO A 16 34.46 0.32 40.40
N THR A 17 33.78 -0.39 41.28
CA THR A 17 32.55 0.16 41.88
C THR A 17 32.91 1.43 42.68
N GLU A 18 31.99 2.39 42.77
CA GLU A 18 32.17 3.65 43.51
C GLU A 18 33.29 4.58 43.00
N CYS A 19 33.89 4.33 41.84
CA CYS A 19 34.90 5.23 41.27
C CYS A 19 34.31 6.49 40.61
N GLY A 20 33.04 6.84 40.81
CA GLY A 20 32.44 8.06 40.25
C GLY A 20 31.91 7.98 38.81
N LYS A 21 31.74 6.77 38.22
CA LYS A 21 31.18 6.58 36.86
C LYS A 21 29.84 7.28 36.63
N THR A 22 28.90 7.06 37.55
CA THR A 22 27.55 7.62 37.45
C THR A 22 27.56 9.15 37.51
N THR A 23 28.36 9.72 38.41
CA THR A 23 28.59 11.17 38.51
C THR A 23 29.20 11.71 37.23
N PHE A 24 30.27 11.11 36.72
CA PHE A 24 30.90 11.50 35.46
C PHE A 24 29.92 11.46 34.28
N SER A 25 29.09 10.41 34.22
CA SER A 25 28.09 10.24 33.15
C SER A 25 27.04 11.34 33.18
N LYS A 26 26.37 11.52 34.33
CA LYS A 26 25.24 12.43 34.46
C LYS A 26 25.65 13.90 34.48
N ASP A 27 26.77 14.22 35.14
CA ASP A 27 27.19 15.59 35.35
C ASP A 27 28.13 16.14 34.29
N ILE A 28 28.88 15.29 33.59
CA ILE A 28 29.87 15.72 32.59
C ILE A 28 29.43 15.27 31.19
N LEU A 29 29.41 13.95 30.92
CA LEU A 29 29.17 13.44 29.57
C LEU A 29 27.80 13.86 29.04
N MET A 30 26.71 13.55 29.74
CA MET A 30 25.35 13.81 29.24
C MET A 30 25.12 15.29 28.97
N LYS A 31 25.60 16.18 29.85
CA LYS A 31 25.45 17.64 29.67
C LYS A 31 26.22 18.14 28.45
N GLN A 32 27.45 17.67 28.24
CA GLN A 32 28.31 18.13 27.13
C GLN A 32 28.00 17.45 25.79
N LEU A 33 27.38 16.26 25.81
CA LEU A 33 26.91 15.55 24.61
C LEU A 33 25.54 16.02 24.13
N THR A 34 24.80 16.76 24.97
CA THR A 34 23.47 17.27 24.60
C THR A 34 23.60 18.44 23.63
N ILE A 35 23.12 18.25 22.41
CA ILE A 35 23.00 19.26 21.35
C ILE A 35 21.52 19.55 21.13
N THR A 36 21.15 20.82 21.03
CA THR A 36 19.79 21.25 20.70
C THR A 36 19.78 22.22 19.53
N ASP A 37 18.82 22.03 18.63
CA ASP A 37 18.46 22.95 17.55
C ASP A 37 16.93 22.97 17.43
N PRO A 38 16.28 23.97 18.05
CA PRO A 38 14.81 24.06 18.08
C PRO A 38 14.18 24.24 16.70
N GLU A 39 14.83 24.94 15.77
CA GLU A 39 14.28 25.19 14.42
C GLU A 39 14.15 23.89 13.61
N LYS A 40 15.09 22.98 13.83
CA LYS A 40 15.12 21.65 13.21
C LYS A 40 14.42 20.58 14.07
N ASN A 41 13.82 20.99 15.20
CA ASN A 41 13.21 20.09 16.17
C ASN A 41 14.16 18.94 16.57
N PHE A 42 15.43 19.29 16.79
CA PHE A 42 16.48 18.34 17.10
C PHE A 42 16.99 18.54 18.53
N THR A 43 16.99 17.45 19.28
CA THR A 43 17.74 17.31 20.52
C THR A 43 18.46 15.98 20.42
N SER A 44 19.78 15.96 20.58
CA SER A 44 20.55 14.73 20.54
C SER A 44 20.05 13.77 21.61
N ASN A 45 19.78 12.53 21.22
CA ASN A 45 19.37 11.48 22.12
C ASN A 45 20.60 10.87 22.82
N VAL A 46 20.81 11.26 24.08
CA VAL A 46 21.88 10.71 24.94
C VAL A 46 21.30 9.68 25.90
N GLN A 47 21.49 8.40 25.59
CA GLN A 47 20.98 7.29 26.39
C GLN A 47 21.96 6.89 27.48
N TYR A 48 21.47 6.69 28.69
CA TYR A 48 22.25 6.18 29.82
C TYR A 48 21.74 4.80 30.21
N LEU A 49 22.60 3.78 30.10
CA LEU A 49 22.30 2.38 30.35
C LEU A 49 23.15 1.87 31.50
N SER A 50 22.56 1.80 32.70
CA SER A 50 23.20 1.30 33.91
C SER A 50 22.76 -0.13 34.21
N SER A 51 23.71 -1.02 34.53
CA SER A 51 23.36 -2.36 35.00
C SER A 51 22.61 -2.34 36.33
N ASP A 52 22.88 -1.34 37.17
CA ASP A 52 22.24 -1.21 38.48
C ASP A 52 20.79 -0.72 38.31
N ASP A 53 20.57 0.29 37.45
CA ASP A 53 19.24 0.81 37.15
C ASP A 53 18.35 -0.28 36.53
N ILE A 54 18.92 -1.11 35.64
CA ILE A 54 18.19 -2.23 35.03
C ILE A 54 17.83 -3.29 36.07
N ARG A 55 18.71 -3.62 37.03
CA ARG A 55 18.37 -4.56 38.10
C ARG A 55 17.23 -4.01 38.95
N GLN A 56 17.29 -2.73 39.34
CA GLN A 56 16.22 -2.08 40.10
C GLN A 56 14.90 -2.06 39.31
N GLU A 57 14.96 -1.77 38.01
CA GLU A 57 13.81 -1.81 37.09
C GLU A 57 13.17 -3.21 37.09
N LEU A 58 13.98 -4.27 36.95
CA LEU A 58 13.50 -5.66 36.95
C LEU A 58 12.96 -6.12 38.31
N LEU A 59 13.51 -5.61 39.41
CA LEU A 59 13.10 -5.96 40.77
C LEU A 59 11.94 -5.10 41.31
N GLY A 60 11.59 -4.01 40.63
CA GLY A 60 10.47 -3.13 40.97
C GLY A 60 10.67 -2.25 42.20
N HIS A 61 11.87 -2.23 42.79
CA HIS A 61 12.18 -1.43 43.99
C HIS A 61 13.62 -0.90 43.98
N SER A 62 13.83 0.23 44.65
CA SER A 62 15.14 0.84 44.85
C SER A 62 15.92 0.10 45.94
N PHE A 63 16.62 -0.96 45.55
CA PHE A 63 17.55 -1.71 46.41
C PHE A 63 18.94 -1.05 46.46
N ASP A 64 19.69 -1.29 47.54
CA ASP A 64 21.11 -0.98 47.55
C ASP A 64 21.81 -1.93 46.56
N LYS A 65 22.74 -1.41 45.75
CA LYS A 65 23.43 -2.21 44.72
C LYS A 65 24.22 -3.41 45.26
N TYR A 66 24.51 -3.45 46.57
CA TYR A 66 25.15 -4.57 47.24
C TYR A 66 24.18 -5.56 47.88
N ASP A 67 22.87 -5.29 47.83
CA ASP A 67 21.86 -6.23 48.29
C ASP A 67 21.97 -7.53 47.50
N ARG A 68 21.84 -8.66 48.19
CA ARG A 68 21.96 -10.00 47.59
C ARG A 68 21.02 -10.19 46.40
N VAL A 69 19.81 -9.63 46.48
CA VAL A 69 18.80 -9.69 45.42
C VAL A 69 19.26 -8.98 44.13
N MET A 70 20.06 -7.92 44.23
CA MET A 70 20.64 -7.24 43.06
C MET A 70 21.67 -8.13 42.36
N LEU A 71 22.49 -8.86 43.12
CA LEU A 71 23.45 -9.81 42.57
C LEU A 71 22.74 -10.98 41.88
N GLU A 72 21.70 -11.54 42.51
CA GLU A 72 20.88 -12.65 41.99
C GLU A 72 20.19 -12.28 40.66
N ALA A 73 19.81 -11.01 40.47
CA ALA A 73 19.19 -10.51 39.24
C ALA A 73 20.19 -10.32 38.06
N SER A 74 21.50 -10.42 38.28
CA SER A 74 22.52 -10.05 37.27
C SER A 74 22.44 -10.88 35.99
N ASN A 75 22.18 -12.18 36.08
CA ASN A 75 22.09 -13.07 34.91
C ASN A 75 20.94 -12.69 33.96
N ILE A 76 19.92 -11.99 34.46
CA ILE A 76 18.79 -11.48 33.67
C ILE A 76 19.07 -10.05 33.20
N ALA A 77 19.68 -9.21 34.05
CA ALA A 77 19.94 -7.81 33.76
C ALA A 77 20.91 -7.57 32.59
N PHE A 78 21.98 -8.37 32.45
CA PHE A 78 22.96 -8.18 31.38
C PHE A 78 22.42 -8.49 29.98
N PRO A 79 21.70 -9.60 29.74
CA PRO A 79 20.97 -9.81 28.48
C PRO A 79 19.99 -8.67 28.17
N PHE A 80 19.25 -8.18 29.16
CA PHE A 80 18.32 -7.06 28.97
C PHE A 80 19.05 -5.77 28.58
N LEU A 81 20.19 -5.46 29.21
CA LEU A 81 21.05 -4.33 28.84
C LEU A 81 21.48 -4.41 27.38
N LYS A 82 21.85 -5.60 26.88
CA LYS A 82 22.24 -5.80 25.48
C LYS A 82 21.08 -5.51 24.53
N GLU A 83 19.89 -6.05 24.80
CA GLU A 83 18.72 -5.80 23.97
C GLU A 83 18.30 -4.32 24.03
N LYS A 84 18.40 -3.67 25.19
CA LYS A 84 18.17 -2.22 25.33
C LYS A 84 19.18 -1.42 24.52
N LEU A 85 20.48 -1.76 24.57
CA LEU A 85 21.52 -1.13 23.76
C LEU A 85 21.25 -1.30 22.25
N LYS A 86 20.88 -2.50 21.82
CA LYS A 86 20.49 -2.78 20.44
C LYS A 86 19.27 -1.95 20.02
N ALA A 87 18.25 -1.87 20.85
CA ALA A 87 17.04 -1.10 20.57
C ALA A 87 17.33 0.40 20.39
N VAL A 88 18.12 1.00 21.29
CA VAL A 88 18.42 2.44 21.21
C VAL A 88 19.38 2.80 20.07
N THR A 89 20.18 1.85 19.59
CA THR A 89 21.08 2.03 18.44
C THR A 89 20.44 1.65 17.10
N THR A 90 19.21 1.15 17.10
CA THR A 90 18.46 0.78 15.90
C THR A 90 17.61 1.95 15.42
N TYR A 91 17.53 2.14 14.10
CA TYR A 91 16.66 3.15 13.47
C TYR A 91 15.18 2.79 13.70
N PRO A 92 14.29 3.73 14.06
CA PRO A 92 14.43 5.18 13.93
C PRO A 92 14.97 5.89 15.19
N ILE A 93 15.24 5.16 16.27
CA ILE A 93 15.75 5.74 17.51
C ILE A 93 17.16 6.25 17.30
N SER A 94 18.04 5.40 16.76
CA SER A 94 19.44 5.70 16.39
C SER A 94 20.06 6.77 17.30
N ALA A 95 20.09 6.50 18.61
CA ALA A 95 20.55 7.47 19.59
C ALA A 95 21.92 8.03 19.22
N GLU A 96 22.09 9.36 19.22
CA GLU A 96 23.36 9.99 18.86
C GLU A 96 24.48 9.55 19.81
N PHE A 97 24.16 9.31 21.08
CA PHE A 97 25.12 8.82 22.08
C PHE A 97 24.50 7.81 23.02
N VAL A 98 25.26 6.78 23.39
CA VAL A 98 24.86 5.80 24.42
C VAL A 98 25.98 5.62 25.42
N ILE A 99 25.69 5.80 26.71
CA ILE A 99 26.63 5.60 27.80
C ILE A 99 26.26 4.29 28.50
N VAL A 100 27.18 3.33 28.50
CA VAL A 100 27.01 2.03 29.15
C VAL A 100 27.77 2.06 30.48
N ASP A 101 27.03 2.23 31.58
CA ASP A 101 27.56 2.28 32.94
C ASP A 101 27.45 0.89 33.60
N THR A 102 28.57 0.18 33.56
CA THR A 102 28.78 -1.07 34.29
C THR A 102 30.17 -1.04 34.90
N THR A 103 30.58 -2.08 35.62
CA THR A 103 32.00 -2.20 36.01
C THR A 103 32.92 -2.35 34.79
N GLY A 104 32.43 -2.96 33.70
CA GLY A 104 33.18 -3.17 32.46
C GLY A 104 34.41 -4.08 32.61
N LEU A 105 34.56 -4.79 33.74
CA LEU A 105 35.78 -5.56 34.05
C LEU A 105 35.84 -6.93 33.36
N ALA A 106 34.70 -7.53 33.03
CA ALA A 106 34.64 -8.81 32.32
C ALA A 106 35.00 -8.64 30.84
N LYS A 107 35.92 -9.48 30.34
CA LYS A 107 36.42 -9.40 28.95
C LYS A 107 35.31 -9.75 27.95
N GLU A 108 34.56 -10.80 28.23
CA GLU A 108 33.48 -11.30 27.38
C GLU A 108 32.42 -10.21 27.13
N PHE A 109 32.04 -9.50 28.19
CA PHE A 109 31.10 -8.39 28.10
C PHE A 109 31.62 -7.27 27.19
N ARG A 110 32.90 -6.91 27.31
CA ARG A 110 33.53 -5.88 26.47
C ARG A 110 33.56 -6.28 24.99
N GLU A 111 33.94 -7.52 24.69
CA GLU A 111 33.94 -8.06 23.32
C GLU A 111 32.55 -8.05 22.69
N GLU A 112 31.52 -8.39 23.47
CA GLU A 112 30.13 -8.33 23.02
C GLU A 112 29.66 -6.91 22.71
N MET A 113 30.04 -5.91 23.52
CA MET A 113 29.71 -4.51 23.25
C MET A 113 30.36 -4.02 21.96
N VAL A 114 31.64 -4.37 21.73
CA VAL A 114 32.35 -4.06 20.48
C VAL A 114 31.68 -4.72 19.28
N LYS A 115 31.25 -5.99 19.41
CA LYS A 115 30.52 -6.71 18.36
C LYS A 115 29.20 -6.02 18.03
N LEU A 116 28.39 -5.69 19.04
CA LEU A 116 27.10 -5.02 18.84
C LEU A 116 27.27 -3.65 18.18
N ALA A 117 28.26 -2.86 18.62
CA ALA A 117 28.58 -1.58 18.01
C ALA A 117 28.88 -1.73 16.52
N ARG A 118 29.69 -2.72 16.13
CA ARG A 118 29.99 -3.02 14.72
C ARG A 118 28.76 -3.46 13.93
N GLU A 119 27.93 -4.34 14.50
CA GLU A 119 26.71 -4.81 13.86
C GLU A 119 25.74 -3.66 13.54
N GLN A 120 25.62 -2.72 14.47
CA GLN A 120 24.80 -1.51 14.36
C GLN A 120 25.50 -0.35 13.67
N ASN A 121 26.75 -0.51 13.24
CA ASN A 121 27.55 0.53 12.61
C ASN A 121 27.67 1.81 13.48
N TYR A 122 27.95 1.60 14.77
CA TYR A 122 28.25 2.63 15.76
C TYR A 122 29.74 2.65 16.07
N ARG A 123 30.24 3.83 16.44
CA ARG A 123 31.54 3.95 17.09
C ARG A 123 31.42 3.43 18.52
N ILE A 124 32.51 2.86 19.02
CA ILE A 124 32.63 2.48 20.43
C ILE A 124 33.94 3.03 20.98
N GLU A 125 33.81 3.80 22.06
CA GLU A 125 34.91 4.42 22.78
C GLU A 125 34.84 4.00 24.24
N THR A 126 35.98 3.75 24.85
CA THR A 126 36.03 3.31 26.25
C THR A 126 36.57 4.41 27.13
N ILE A 127 35.90 4.65 28.26
CA ILE A 127 36.35 5.58 29.29
C ILE A 127 36.76 4.76 30.52
N VAL A 128 38.05 4.77 30.80
CA VAL A 128 38.68 3.98 31.86
C VAL A 128 38.96 4.88 33.06
N PHE A 129 38.41 4.53 34.21
CA PHE A 129 38.67 5.21 35.48
C PHE A 129 39.97 4.63 36.07
N ASP A 130 41.10 5.14 35.59
CA ASP A 130 42.45 4.67 35.87
C ASP A 130 43.22 5.69 36.75
N TYR A 131 42.75 5.87 37.99
CA TYR A 131 43.32 6.84 38.92
C TYR A 131 44.77 6.52 39.28
N LYS A 132 45.58 7.59 39.33
CA LYS A 132 46.99 7.54 39.72
C LYS A 132 47.13 7.27 41.21
N ASN A 133 46.34 7.95 42.04
CA ASN A 133 46.29 7.71 43.46
C ASN A 133 45.26 6.61 43.77
N ARG A 134 45.66 5.61 44.55
CA ARG A 134 44.78 4.51 44.94
C ARG A 134 43.68 4.97 45.90
N ASP A 135 43.96 5.99 46.72
CA ASP A 135 43.00 6.52 47.69
C ASP A 135 41.79 7.18 47.02
N ASP A 136 41.94 7.68 45.79
CA ASP A 136 40.87 8.31 45.01
C ASP A 136 39.72 7.36 44.67
N TYR A 137 39.95 6.04 44.74
CA TYR A 137 38.91 5.02 44.54
C TYR A 137 38.05 4.76 45.80
N TYR A 138 38.53 5.11 46.98
CA TYR A 138 37.88 4.79 48.26
C TYR A 138 37.08 5.99 48.78
N GLN A 139 35.93 6.25 48.17
CA GLN A 139 35.01 7.31 48.63
C GLN A 139 34.18 6.92 49.85
N SER A 140 34.04 5.61 50.13
CA SER A 140 33.32 5.09 51.31
C SER A 140 34.10 3.96 51.99
N GLU A 141 33.96 3.80 53.31
CA GLU A 141 34.61 2.70 54.06
C GLU A 141 33.88 1.35 53.90
N ARG A 142 32.61 1.36 53.45
CA ARG A 142 31.72 0.19 53.44
C ARG A 142 32.15 -0.92 52.48
N SER A 143 32.92 -0.60 51.43
CA SER A 143 33.17 -1.51 50.30
C SER A 143 34.66 -1.72 49.98
N ARG A 144 35.59 -1.39 50.89
CA ARG A 144 37.05 -1.37 50.63
C ARG A 144 37.60 -2.67 50.03
N ARG A 145 37.15 -3.85 50.48
CA ARG A 145 37.62 -5.15 49.96
C ARG A 145 37.21 -5.35 48.49
N LEU A 146 35.92 -5.19 48.20
CA LEU A 146 35.37 -5.33 46.84
C LEU A 146 36.00 -4.33 45.85
N ILE A 147 36.16 -3.07 46.28
CA ILE A 147 36.83 -2.04 45.47
C ILE A 147 38.28 -2.44 45.19
N SER A 148 39.00 -3.00 46.18
CA SER A 148 40.37 -3.48 46.01
C SER A 148 40.47 -4.62 44.98
N ASP A 149 39.55 -5.59 45.04
CA ASP A 149 39.49 -6.69 44.08
C ASP A 149 39.22 -6.18 42.66
N HIS A 150 38.31 -5.21 42.52
CA HIS A 150 38.02 -4.57 41.24
C HIS A 150 39.20 -3.76 40.70
N ILE A 151 39.94 -3.03 41.56
CA ILE A 151 41.17 -2.33 41.17
C ILE A 151 42.22 -3.35 40.67
N GLN A 152 42.39 -4.47 41.38
CA GLN A 152 43.33 -5.51 40.97
C GLN A 152 42.98 -6.08 39.60
N ARG A 153 41.70 -6.40 39.37
CA ARG A 153 41.21 -6.86 38.05
C ARG A 153 41.41 -5.81 36.97
N LEU A 154 41.08 -4.54 37.23
CA LEU A 154 41.34 -3.44 36.29
C LEU A 154 42.82 -3.41 35.87
N LYS A 155 43.73 -3.37 36.85
CA LYS A 155 45.18 -3.22 36.60
C LYS A 155 45.81 -4.46 35.94
N ARG A 156 45.39 -5.67 36.32
CA ARG A 156 45.99 -6.94 35.85
C ARG A 156 45.33 -7.54 34.62
N GLU A 157 44.00 -7.45 34.51
CA GLU A 157 43.24 -8.14 33.46
C GLU A 157 42.81 -7.18 32.34
N VAL A 158 42.39 -5.96 32.69
CA VAL A 158 41.77 -5.04 31.72
C VAL A 158 42.79 -4.16 31.02
N LEU A 159 43.57 -3.36 31.76
CA LEU A 159 44.51 -2.40 31.19
C LEU A 159 45.51 -3.01 30.17
N PRO A 160 46.07 -4.22 30.39
CA PRO A 160 46.99 -4.83 29.42
C PRO A 160 46.33 -5.25 28.10
N GLN A 161 45.00 -5.45 28.09
CA GLN A 161 44.26 -5.97 26.93
C GLN A 161 43.51 -4.88 26.16
N LEU A 162 43.17 -3.74 26.78
CA LEU A 162 42.35 -2.69 26.17
C LEU A 162 42.81 -2.26 24.77
N ALA A 163 44.12 -2.14 24.54
CA ALA A 163 44.67 -1.75 23.23
C ALA A 163 44.40 -2.77 22.12
N LYS A 164 44.09 -4.03 22.46
CA LYS A 164 43.81 -5.13 21.52
C LYS A 164 42.31 -5.32 21.25
N GLU A 165 41.44 -4.67 22.02
CA GLU A 165 39.99 -4.88 21.99
C GLU A 165 39.26 -4.03 20.92
N ASN A 166 40.00 -3.38 20.00
CA ASN A 166 39.47 -2.66 18.84
C ASN A 166 38.45 -1.53 19.13
N TYR A 167 38.65 -0.80 20.22
CA TYR A 167 37.94 0.47 20.44
C TYR A 167 38.39 1.52 19.43
N HIS A 168 37.51 2.47 19.10
CA HIS A 168 37.87 3.60 18.27
C HIS A 168 38.78 4.57 19.02
N MET A 169 38.53 4.77 20.33
CA MET A 169 39.35 5.56 21.24
C MET A 169 39.28 5.00 22.66
N ILE A 170 40.37 5.18 23.42
CA ILE A 170 40.47 4.80 24.84
C ILE A 170 40.85 6.05 25.63
N HIS A 171 39.92 6.54 26.46
CA HIS A 171 40.08 7.72 27.29
C HIS A 171 40.40 7.27 28.73
N ARG A 172 41.53 7.70 29.30
CA ARG A 172 41.93 7.32 30.67
C ARG A 172 41.80 8.52 31.62
N LEU A 173 41.00 8.36 32.67
CA LEU A 173 40.78 9.38 33.69
C LEU A 173 41.78 9.16 34.85
N PRO A 174 42.71 10.10 35.12
CA PRO A 174 43.80 9.89 36.07
C PRO A 174 43.48 10.29 37.52
N LYS A 175 42.36 10.97 37.76
CA LYS A 175 41.90 11.45 39.09
C LYS A 175 40.37 11.42 39.16
N ASN A 176 39.82 11.43 40.37
CA ASN A 176 38.36 11.44 40.63
C ASN A 176 37.69 12.82 40.58
N ASP A 177 38.46 13.86 40.24
CA ASP A 177 37.99 15.20 39.95
C ASP A 177 37.85 15.40 38.44
N PHE A 178 36.61 15.65 37.99
CA PHE A 178 36.23 15.72 36.58
C PHE A 178 36.04 17.15 36.07
N SER A 179 36.28 18.17 36.90
CA SER A 179 36.01 19.58 36.57
C SER A 179 36.76 20.08 35.33
N ASP A 180 37.98 19.58 35.10
CA ASP A 180 38.84 19.96 33.96
C ASP A 180 38.56 19.15 32.67
N ILE A 181 37.45 18.40 32.60
CA ILE A 181 37.13 17.53 31.45
C ILE A 181 36.15 18.22 30.52
N SER A 182 36.57 18.42 29.26
CA SER A 182 35.72 18.89 28.18
C SER A 182 35.51 17.79 27.13
N VAL A 183 34.33 17.77 26.52
CA VAL A 183 33.95 16.84 25.45
C VAL A 183 33.68 17.65 24.18
N THR A 184 34.30 17.26 23.07
CA THR A 184 34.16 17.92 21.77
C THR A 184 33.68 16.92 20.73
N ILE A 185 32.57 17.23 20.07
CA ILE A 185 31.99 16.42 19.00
C ILE A 185 32.47 16.99 17.67
N THR A 186 33.40 16.30 17.03
CA THR A 186 34.17 16.83 15.88
C THR A 186 33.35 16.95 14.59
N ASP A 187 32.30 16.16 14.42
CA ASP A 187 31.41 16.14 13.24
C ASP A 187 30.00 16.70 13.55
N LYS A 188 29.88 17.51 14.62
CA LYS A 188 28.62 18.13 15.03
C LYS A 188 28.01 19.01 13.94
N GLU A 189 28.81 19.90 13.36
CA GLU A 189 28.34 20.86 12.35
C GLU A 189 27.89 20.15 11.07
N ASP A 190 28.69 19.17 10.62
CA ASP A 190 28.35 18.32 9.48
C ASP A 190 27.01 17.60 9.70
N TYR A 191 26.80 17.02 10.88
CA TYR A 191 25.57 16.32 11.20
C TYR A 191 24.37 17.27 11.25
N CYS A 192 24.51 18.39 11.97
CA CYS A 192 23.45 19.40 12.05
C CYS A 192 23.11 19.98 10.67
N SER A 193 24.07 20.06 9.74
CA SER A 193 23.83 20.52 8.36
C SER A 193 22.96 19.56 7.54
N CYS A 194 22.89 18.27 7.91
CA CYS A 194 22.02 17.27 7.28
C CYS A 194 20.57 17.34 7.80
N LEU A 195 20.33 18.08 8.89
CA LEU A 195 19.00 18.24 9.49
C LEU A 195 18.25 19.40 8.84
N LEU A 196 16.96 19.17 8.61
CA LEU A 196 16.05 20.09 7.95
C LEU A 196 15.10 20.77 8.96
N PRO A 197 14.77 22.07 8.75
CA PRO A 197 13.70 22.75 9.46
C PRO A 197 12.38 21.96 9.54
N ALA A 198 11.77 21.93 10.72
CA ALA A 198 10.62 21.06 10.99
C ALA A 198 9.32 21.51 10.29
N ASN A 199 9.17 22.82 10.05
CA ASN A 199 7.94 23.44 9.55
C ASN A 199 7.97 23.81 8.06
N GLN A 200 8.99 23.36 7.33
CA GLN A 200 9.14 23.63 5.90
C GLN A 200 8.60 22.46 5.05
N THR A 201 8.11 22.81 3.86
CA THR A 201 7.70 21.84 2.83
C THR A 201 8.89 21.52 1.92
N TYR A 202 9.04 20.25 1.57
CA TYR A 202 10.12 19.78 0.71
C TYR A 202 9.58 18.98 -0.46
N ASP A 203 10.16 19.22 -1.63
CA ASP A 203 10.03 18.36 -2.79
C ASP A 203 11.31 17.55 -2.94
N VAL A 204 11.21 16.23 -3.15
CA VAL A 204 12.35 15.35 -3.37
C VAL A 204 12.28 14.83 -4.80
N ILE A 205 13.23 15.22 -5.64
CA ILE A 205 13.34 14.81 -7.04
C ILE A 205 14.35 13.66 -7.14
N GLY A 206 14.03 12.64 -7.94
CA GLY A 206 14.93 11.51 -8.21
C GLY A 206 16.13 11.89 -9.08
N ASP A 207 16.79 10.86 -9.62
CA ASP A 207 18.03 11.01 -10.39
C ASP A 207 17.75 11.70 -11.73
N VAL A 208 18.45 12.81 -11.99
CA VAL A 208 18.17 13.70 -13.12
C VAL A 208 18.99 13.32 -14.35
N HIS A 209 20.26 12.92 -14.16
CA HIS A 209 21.18 12.54 -15.25
C HIS A 209 21.14 13.52 -16.44
N GLU A 210 21.32 14.80 -16.13
CA GLU A 210 21.41 15.90 -17.12
C GLU A 210 20.16 16.12 -17.99
N CYS A 211 19.02 15.49 -17.68
CA CYS A 211 17.73 15.69 -18.33
C CYS A 211 17.10 17.04 -17.91
N LEU A 212 17.74 18.13 -18.31
CA LEU A 212 17.47 19.49 -17.85
C LEU A 212 16.07 19.98 -18.26
N ASP A 213 15.63 19.65 -19.48
CA ASP A 213 14.32 20.12 -19.96
C ASP A 213 13.20 19.40 -19.19
N THR A 214 13.36 18.10 -18.95
CA THR A 214 12.48 17.31 -18.09
C THR A 214 12.45 17.85 -16.65
N LEU A 215 13.61 18.22 -16.09
CA LEU A 215 13.70 18.83 -14.76
C LEU A 215 12.94 20.17 -14.69
N LYS A 216 13.10 21.06 -15.66
CA LYS A 216 12.40 22.35 -15.72
C LYS A 216 10.89 22.17 -15.83
N GLU A 217 10.42 21.21 -16.62
CA GLU A 217 9.00 20.90 -16.72
C GLU A 217 8.44 20.38 -15.39
N LEU A 218 9.17 19.48 -14.71
CA LEU A 218 8.76 18.95 -13.41
C LEU A 218 8.72 20.05 -12.34
N LEU A 219 9.71 20.95 -12.30
CA LEU A 219 9.72 22.10 -11.40
C LEU A 219 8.52 23.01 -11.66
N THR A 220 8.21 23.31 -12.92
CA THR A 220 7.03 24.10 -13.30
C THR A 220 5.74 23.43 -12.81
N LYS A 221 5.61 22.11 -12.97
CA LYS A 221 4.46 21.33 -12.48
C LYS A 221 4.33 21.39 -10.96
N LEU A 222 5.44 21.33 -10.22
CA LEU A 222 5.48 21.46 -8.76
C LEU A 222 5.09 22.86 -8.29
N GLU A 223 5.54 23.91 -8.97
CA GLU A 223 5.21 25.32 -8.69
C GLU A 223 3.72 25.61 -8.98
N MET A 224 3.19 25.17 -10.12
CA MET A 224 1.77 25.29 -10.45
C MET A 224 0.85 24.60 -9.44
N SER A 225 1.31 23.50 -8.83
CA SER A 225 0.56 22.86 -7.75
C SER A 225 0.67 23.60 -6.42
N ALA A 226 1.73 24.38 -6.19
CA ALA A 226 1.89 25.19 -4.99
C ALA A 226 0.96 26.41 -5.04
N SER A 227 0.86 27.09 -6.18
CA SER A 227 0.00 28.29 -6.33
C SER A 227 -1.50 28.03 -6.12
N LYS A 228 -1.98 26.81 -6.38
CA LYS A 228 -3.38 26.40 -6.08
C LYS A 228 -3.65 26.18 -4.58
N ASN A 229 -2.62 25.97 -3.77
CA ASN A 229 -2.72 25.77 -2.33
C ASN A 229 -2.07 26.98 -1.64
N ALA A 230 -2.85 28.04 -1.42
CA ALA A 230 -2.44 29.41 -1.09
C ALA A 230 -1.64 29.64 0.23
N SER A 231 -0.91 28.66 0.76
CA SER A 231 -0.14 28.79 2.01
C SER A 231 1.30 28.26 1.97
N ILE A 232 1.87 27.91 0.80
CA ILE A 232 3.17 27.22 0.71
C ILE A 232 4.28 28.16 0.21
N ASP A 233 4.58 29.21 0.96
CA ASP A 233 5.47 30.30 0.50
C ASP A 233 6.98 30.04 0.72
N SER A 234 7.43 28.77 0.84
CA SER A 234 8.87 28.46 1.03
C SER A 234 9.25 26.99 0.77
N THR A 235 8.80 26.39 -0.33
CA THR A 235 9.21 25.01 -0.66
C THR A 235 10.68 24.96 -1.11
N LYS A 236 11.50 24.10 -0.49
CA LYS A 236 12.86 23.79 -0.97
C LYS A 236 12.87 22.45 -1.71
N THR A 237 13.74 22.33 -2.70
CA THR A 237 13.84 21.12 -3.53
C THR A 237 15.10 20.34 -3.18
N ILE A 238 14.94 19.08 -2.79
CA ILE A 238 16.04 18.14 -2.57
C ILE A 238 16.25 17.34 -3.85
N LEU A 239 17.45 17.35 -4.41
CA LEU A 239 17.85 16.41 -5.45
C LEU A 239 18.39 15.13 -4.81
N GLY A 240 17.91 13.98 -5.29
CA GLY A 240 18.27 12.65 -4.79
C GLY A 240 19.71 12.24 -5.04
N GLY A 241 20.43 12.95 -5.92
CA GLY A 241 21.78 12.64 -6.40
C GLY A 241 21.77 12.46 -7.90
N ASP A 242 22.93 12.11 -8.48
CA ASP A 242 23.08 11.73 -9.89
C ASP A 242 22.39 12.71 -10.84
N TRP A 243 22.76 13.98 -10.71
CA TRP A 243 22.30 15.07 -11.56
C TRP A 243 23.25 15.34 -12.74
N ILE A 244 24.48 14.80 -12.70
CA ILE A 244 25.38 14.71 -13.85
C ILE A 244 25.39 13.32 -14.51
N ASP A 245 26.10 13.27 -15.63
CA ASP A 245 26.40 12.11 -16.45
C ASP A 245 25.22 11.46 -17.20
N LYS A 246 25.54 10.76 -18.30
CA LYS A 246 24.64 9.95 -19.16
C LYS A 246 23.72 10.76 -20.09
N GLY A 247 23.40 12.01 -19.75
CA GLY A 247 22.50 12.86 -20.54
C GLY A 247 23.20 13.74 -21.58
N ASN A 248 24.53 13.78 -21.62
CA ASN A 248 25.35 14.60 -22.53
C ASN A 248 25.03 16.12 -22.50
N ASN A 249 24.64 16.65 -21.34
CA ASN A 249 24.27 18.05 -21.13
C ASN A 249 24.92 18.68 -19.88
N THR A 250 26.05 18.13 -19.44
CA THR A 250 26.83 18.51 -18.24
C THR A 250 26.94 20.01 -18.00
N ARG A 251 27.32 20.80 -19.03
CA ARG A 251 27.47 22.25 -18.90
C ARG A 251 26.19 22.93 -18.47
N LYS A 252 25.08 22.68 -19.18
CA LYS A 252 23.82 23.39 -18.95
C LYS A 252 23.21 23.01 -17.60
N ILE A 253 23.33 21.75 -17.19
CA ILE A 253 22.79 21.32 -15.89
C ILE A 253 23.59 21.95 -14.73
N ILE A 254 24.92 22.01 -14.81
CA ILE A 254 25.76 22.65 -13.78
C ILE A 254 25.46 24.14 -13.70
N GLU A 255 25.44 24.85 -14.82
CA GLU A 255 25.13 26.28 -14.86
C GLU A 255 23.74 26.56 -14.29
N PHE A 256 22.72 25.78 -14.69
CA PHE A 256 21.37 25.92 -14.17
C PHE A 256 21.29 25.69 -12.65
N LEU A 257 21.91 24.64 -12.13
CA LEU A 257 21.91 24.34 -10.70
C LEU A 257 22.72 25.37 -9.91
N TYR A 258 23.82 25.86 -10.46
CA TYR A 258 24.65 26.91 -9.85
C TYR A 258 23.88 28.23 -9.71
N ASP A 259 23.24 28.68 -10.79
CA ASP A 259 22.46 29.92 -10.81
C ASP A 259 21.23 29.86 -9.88
N ASN A 260 20.76 28.65 -9.57
CA ASN A 260 19.59 28.41 -8.72
C ASN A 260 19.92 27.71 -7.40
N GLN A 261 21.20 27.65 -6.99
CA GLN A 261 21.66 26.82 -5.87
C GLN A 261 20.92 27.09 -4.55
N GLU A 262 20.49 28.33 -4.33
CA GLU A 262 19.69 28.73 -3.17
C GLU A 262 18.32 28.05 -3.09
N LYS A 263 17.79 27.48 -4.17
CA LYS A 263 16.51 26.75 -4.15
C LYS A 263 16.68 25.25 -3.91
N PHE A 264 17.90 24.74 -4.07
CA PHE A 264 18.19 23.32 -4.05
C PHE A 264 18.96 22.88 -2.81
N LEU A 265 18.75 21.62 -2.45
CA LEU A 265 19.51 20.87 -1.48
C LEU A 265 20.02 19.61 -2.18
N PHE A 266 21.33 19.39 -2.16
CA PHE A 266 21.94 18.32 -2.97
C PHE A 266 22.27 17.11 -2.11
N THR A 267 21.66 15.96 -2.41
CA THR A 267 22.12 14.68 -1.85
C THR A 267 23.30 14.20 -2.68
N MET A 268 24.38 13.76 -2.03
CA MET A 268 25.59 13.31 -2.73
C MET A 268 25.34 12.00 -3.48
N GLY A 269 25.26 12.05 -4.83
CA GLY A 269 25.16 10.89 -5.69
C GLY A 269 26.50 10.19 -5.94
N ASN A 270 26.48 8.98 -6.49
CA ASN A 270 27.73 8.27 -6.78
C ASN A 270 28.49 8.90 -7.95
N HIS A 271 27.77 9.50 -8.90
CA HIS A 271 28.37 10.20 -10.04
C HIS A 271 29.15 11.44 -9.59
N GLU A 272 28.50 12.36 -8.87
CA GLU A 272 29.14 13.58 -8.38
C GLU A 272 30.37 13.28 -7.51
N ASN A 273 30.23 12.35 -6.56
CA ASN A 273 31.35 11.98 -5.67
C ASN A 273 32.53 11.37 -6.45
N PHE A 274 32.27 10.59 -7.50
CA PHE A 274 33.34 9.98 -8.29
C PHE A 274 34.07 11.03 -9.11
N VAL A 275 33.34 11.84 -9.88
CA VAL A 275 33.88 12.89 -10.75
C VAL A 275 34.68 13.92 -9.93
N TYR A 276 34.13 14.38 -8.80
CA TYR A 276 34.84 15.30 -7.89
C TYR A 276 36.17 14.72 -7.41
N LYS A 277 36.17 13.46 -6.94
CA LYS A 277 37.39 12.82 -6.43
C LYS A 277 38.42 12.59 -7.52
N TYR A 278 37.97 12.27 -8.73
CA TYR A 278 38.82 12.07 -9.90
C TYR A 278 39.51 13.39 -10.29
N LEU A 279 38.75 14.48 -10.43
CA LEU A 279 39.27 15.80 -10.81
C LEU A 279 40.18 16.42 -9.72
N LYS A 280 39.96 16.10 -8.44
CA LYS A 280 40.85 16.49 -7.34
C LYS A 280 42.04 15.54 -7.14
N GLU A 281 42.23 14.55 -8.03
CA GLU A 281 43.32 13.56 -7.99
C GLU A 281 43.39 12.73 -6.69
N THR A 282 42.28 12.61 -5.98
CA THR A 282 42.19 11.85 -4.70
C THR A 282 41.96 10.35 -4.91
N ILE A 283 41.64 9.94 -6.13
CA ILE A 283 41.57 8.54 -6.56
C ILE A 283 42.51 8.32 -7.75
N LYS A 284 43.27 7.21 -7.74
CA LYS A 284 44.25 6.87 -8.79
C LYS A 284 43.98 5.45 -9.31
N GLY A 285 44.26 5.23 -10.60
CA GLY A 285 44.24 3.90 -11.21
C GLY A 285 42.87 3.41 -11.73
N THR A 286 41.96 4.32 -12.08
CA THR A 286 40.68 3.92 -12.72
C THR A 286 40.93 3.45 -14.16
N GLN A 287 40.30 2.34 -14.55
CA GLN A 287 40.31 1.85 -15.93
C GLN A 287 39.66 2.86 -16.87
N LYS A 288 40.31 3.11 -18.02
CA LYS A 288 39.89 4.11 -19.02
C LYS A 288 38.48 3.83 -19.56
N GLU A 289 38.15 2.55 -19.76
CA GLU A 289 36.84 2.09 -20.25
C GLU A 289 35.68 2.47 -19.32
N ILE A 290 35.88 2.43 -18.00
CA ILE A 290 34.84 2.82 -17.01
C ILE A 290 34.58 4.31 -17.07
N LEU A 291 35.64 5.12 -17.27
CA LEU A 291 35.53 6.58 -17.39
C LEU A 291 34.72 6.97 -18.62
N GLU A 292 35.03 6.38 -19.77
CA GLU A 292 34.37 6.68 -21.04
C GLU A 292 32.91 6.18 -21.09
N THR A 293 32.58 5.11 -20.35
CA THR A 293 31.23 4.51 -20.39
C THR A 293 30.23 5.17 -19.44
N TYR A 294 30.69 5.64 -18.27
CA TYR A 294 29.79 6.04 -17.19
C TYR A 294 29.93 7.52 -16.75
N PHE A 295 30.99 8.21 -17.19
CA PHE A 295 31.33 9.56 -16.70
C PHE A 295 31.66 10.52 -17.85
N ASP A 296 30.66 10.84 -18.66
CA ASP A 296 30.79 11.76 -19.81
C ASP A 296 31.01 13.23 -19.40
N SER A 297 30.79 13.57 -18.13
CA SER A 297 31.10 14.90 -17.57
C SER A 297 32.60 15.19 -17.41
N ILE A 298 33.45 14.17 -17.23
CA ILE A 298 34.89 14.37 -16.94
C ILE A 298 35.60 15.14 -18.07
N PRO A 299 35.49 14.75 -19.36
CA PRO A 299 36.13 15.49 -20.45
C PRO A 299 35.65 16.95 -20.53
N VAL A 300 34.37 17.20 -20.26
CA VAL A 300 33.77 18.55 -20.29
C VAL A 300 34.37 19.43 -19.20
N LEU A 301 34.49 18.91 -17.98
CA LEU A 301 35.03 19.65 -16.83
C LEU A 301 36.55 19.83 -16.88
N GLN A 302 37.29 18.92 -17.52
CA GLN A 302 38.73 19.10 -17.73
C GLN A 302 39.06 20.21 -18.74
N GLN A 303 38.17 20.47 -19.69
CA GLN A 303 38.35 21.50 -20.73
C GLN A 303 37.91 22.89 -20.27
N ASP A 304 37.08 22.99 -19.22
CA ASP A 304 36.55 24.24 -18.70
C ASP A 304 36.72 24.34 -17.18
N GLN A 305 37.74 25.10 -16.78
CA GLN A 305 38.07 25.29 -15.36
C GLN A 305 36.97 26.08 -14.61
N GLU A 306 36.31 27.05 -15.24
CA GLU A 306 35.26 27.83 -14.58
C GLU A 306 34.04 26.94 -14.28
N LEU A 307 33.66 26.09 -15.23
CA LEU A 307 32.60 25.12 -15.04
C LEU A 307 32.95 24.08 -13.96
N ALA A 308 34.21 23.62 -13.92
CA ALA A 308 34.70 22.72 -12.88
C ALA A 308 34.64 23.35 -11.49
N GLU A 309 34.95 24.65 -11.36
CA GLU A 309 34.82 25.38 -10.10
C GLU A 309 33.36 25.48 -9.64
N LYS A 310 32.41 25.76 -10.55
CA LYS A 310 30.96 25.72 -10.25
C LYS A 310 30.51 24.33 -9.79
N PHE A 311 30.97 23.28 -10.47
CA PHE A 311 30.72 21.90 -10.08
C PHE A 311 31.26 21.60 -8.67
N PHE A 312 32.50 21.97 -8.36
CA PHE A 312 33.10 21.75 -7.05
C PHE A 312 32.29 22.43 -5.94
N GLN A 313 31.82 23.66 -6.16
CA GLN A 313 30.99 24.37 -5.19
C GLN A 313 29.67 23.62 -4.90
N LEU A 314 28.99 23.11 -5.94
CA LEU A 314 27.75 22.33 -5.77
C LEU A 314 27.99 21.00 -5.04
N VAL A 315 29.07 20.30 -5.37
CA VAL A 315 29.42 19.03 -4.72
C VAL A 315 29.82 19.24 -3.25
N GLU A 316 30.55 20.30 -2.94
CA GLU A 316 30.96 20.64 -1.56
C GLU A 316 29.76 21.03 -0.67
N GLN A 317 28.68 21.55 -1.26
CA GLN A 317 27.41 21.78 -0.57
C GLN A 317 26.59 20.49 -0.34
N SER A 318 26.88 19.43 -1.09
CA SER A 318 26.09 18.20 -1.06
C SER A 318 26.25 17.45 0.27
N LYS A 319 25.16 16.85 0.74
CA LYS A 319 25.10 16.10 2.00
C LYS A 319 24.89 14.61 1.78
N PRO A 320 25.41 13.73 2.66
CA PRO A 320 25.21 12.30 2.52
C PRO A 320 23.74 11.86 2.72
N PHE A 321 22.94 12.69 3.40
CA PHE A 321 21.50 12.54 3.57
C PHE A 321 20.88 13.86 4.00
N PHE A 322 19.55 13.96 3.89
CA PHE A 322 18.76 14.99 4.56
C PHE A 322 17.69 14.37 5.43
N ARG A 323 17.48 14.90 6.64
CA ARG A 323 16.51 14.37 7.61
C ARG A 323 15.64 15.47 8.20
N ARG A 324 14.32 15.28 8.20
CA ARG A 324 13.37 16.08 8.98
C ARG A 324 12.84 15.28 10.16
N ILE A 325 12.88 15.88 11.35
CA ILE A 325 12.33 15.33 12.58
C ILE A 325 11.00 16.04 12.86
N GLY A 326 9.89 15.35 12.65
CA GLY A 326 8.55 15.93 12.85
C GLY A 326 7.90 15.48 14.16
N THR A 327 7.22 16.42 14.83
CA THR A 327 6.30 16.17 15.96
C THR A 327 4.86 15.98 15.47
N ASN A 328 4.33 16.99 14.77
CA ASN A 328 3.00 16.96 14.14
C ASN A 328 3.06 16.72 12.62
N ASN A 329 4.27 16.72 12.06
CA ASN A 329 4.54 16.49 10.64
C ASN A 329 5.22 15.13 10.44
N GLN A 330 5.09 14.54 9.27
CA GLN A 330 5.75 13.27 8.95
C GLN A 330 7.29 13.38 8.98
N SER A 331 7.97 12.57 9.79
CA SER A 331 9.44 12.46 9.73
C SER A 331 9.87 11.76 8.43
N PHE A 332 11.00 12.19 7.86
CA PHE A 332 11.58 11.54 6.68
C PHE A 332 13.12 11.65 6.66
N ILE A 333 13.73 10.76 5.88
CA ILE A 333 15.13 10.79 5.50
C ILE A 333 15.28 10.53 4.00
N VAL A 334 16.09 11.34 3.33
CA VAL A 334 16.46 11.19 1.93
C VAL A 334 17.89 10.70 1.85
N THR A 335 18.11 9.61 1.11
CA THR A 335 19.45 9.14 0.73
C THR A 335 19.48 8.93 -0.77
N HIS A 336 20.66 8.85 -1.37
CA HIS A 336 20.74 8.63 -2.80
C HIS A 336 20.38 7.19 -3.18
N ALA A 337 20.91 6.19 -2.47
CA ALA A 337 20.71 4.78 -2.76
C ALA A 337 19.96 4.03 -1.65
N PRO A 338 19.20 2.95 -1.99
CA PRO A 338 18.58 2.11 -0.98
C PRO A 338 19.65 1.46 -0.07
N CYS A 339 19.45 1.56 1.24
CA CYS A 339 20.34 0.95 2.22
C CYS A 339 19.61 0.44 3.46
N LYS A 340 20.26 -0.48 4.18
CA LYS A 340 19.75 -1.06 5.43
C LYS A 340 19.61 0.00 6.51
N ALA A 341 18.61 -0.17 7.37
CA ALA A 341 18.23 0.77 8.43
C ALA A 341 19.41 1.18 9.34
N LYS A 342 20.33 0.26 9.61
CA LYS A 342 21.52 0.52 10.45
C LYS A 342 22.48 1.58 9.91
N TYR A 343 22.42 1.92 8.63
CA TYR A 343 23.28 2.95 8.03
C TYR A 343 22.60 4.32 7.98
N LEU A 344 21.28 4.39 8.14
CA LEU A 344 20.50 5.61 7.94
C LEU A 344 20.86 6.69 8.95
N GLY A 345 21.19 7.87 8.43
CA GLY A 345 21.43 9.08 9.21
C GLY A 345 22.81 9.14 9.86
N LYS A 346 23.79 8.35 9.39
CA LYS A 346 25.12 8.27 10.01
C LYS A 346 26.22 8.83 9.12
N LEU A 347 27.20 9.48 9.75
CA LEU A 347 28.32 10.13 9.07
C LEU A 347 29.60 9.29 9.04
N ASP A 348 29.62 8.08 9.58
CA ASP A 348 30.79 7.23 9.37
C ASP A 348 30.95 6.85 7.89
N ALA A 349 32.19 6.59 7.48
CA ALA A 349 32.53 6.37 6.08
C ALA A 349 31.77 5.20 5.44
N LEU A 350 31.45 4.15 6.20
CA LEU A 350 30.74 2.98 5.68
C LEU A 350 29.25 3.31 5.48
N SER A 351 28.61 3.96 6.44
CA SER A 351 27.21 4.41 6.30
C SER A 351 27.06 5.38 5.13
N GLN A 352 27.91 6.40 5.04
CA GLN A 352 27.88 7.34 3.91
C GLN A 352 28.05 6.62 2.57
N LYS A 353 28.96 5.63 2.49
CA LYS A 353 29.14 4.82 1.28
C LYS A 353 27.87 4.02 0.95
N LYS A 354 27.20 3.44 1.93
CA LYS A 354 25.99 2.63 1.73
C LYS A 354 24.76 3.46 1.41
N GLN A 355 24.62 4.66 1.95
CA GLN A 355 23.58 5.62 1.58
C GLN A 355 23.74 6.20 0.17
N ARG A 356 24.95 6.11 -0.40
CA ARG A 356 25.28 6.59 -1.74
C ARG A 356 25.36 5.47 -2.79
N ASN A 357 25.64 4.23 -2.42
CA ASN A 357 25.92 3.19 -3.41
C ASN A 357 25.15 1.93 -3.10
N PHE A 358 24.45 1.43 -4.12
CA PHE A 358 23.94 0.07 -4.17
C PHE A 358 24.50 -0.65 -5.40
N ARG A 359 25.32 -1.69 -5.19
CA ARG A 359 25.89 -2.46 -6.29
C ARG A 359 24.89 -3.52 -6.74
N ILE A 360 24.41 -3.39 -7.97
CA ILE A 360 23.53 -4.37 -8.59
C ILE A 360 24.39 -5.50 -9.18
N ASN A 361 24.10 -6.74 -8.79
CA ASN A 361 24.57 -7.92 -9.50
C ASN A 361 23.62 -8.20 -10.67
N ARG A 362 24.10 -8.04 -11.91
CA ARG A 362 23.28 -8.24 -13.13
C ARG A 362 22.97 -9.71 -13.42
N GLU A 363 23.68 -10.65 -12.79
CA GLU A 363 23.47 -12.09 -12.94
C GLU A 363 22.42 -12.66 -11.99
N ALA A 364 21.95 -11.85 -11.03
CA ALA A 364 20.96 -12.26 -10.02
C ALA A 364 19.70 -11.40 -10.12
N ASP A 365 18.58 -11.90 -9.58
CA ASP A 365 17.33 -11.17 -9.57
C ASP A 365 17.47 -9.85 -8.77
N LEU A 366 16.99 -8.74 -9.34
CA LEU A 366 17.12 -7.43 -8.73
C LEU A 366 16.17 -7.25 -7.53
N GLN A 367 14.98 -7.87 -7.58
CA GLN A 367 14.01 -7.77 -6.50
C GLN A 367 14.49 -8.55 -5.26
N GLU A 368 15.09 -9.73 -5.43
CA GLU A 368 15.72 -10.49 -4.34
C GLU A 368 16.86 -9.71 -3.67
N GLN A 369 17.70 -9.02 -4.45
CA GLN A 369 18.76 -8.16 -3.91
C GLN A 369 18.21 -7.00 -3.06
N LEU A 370 16.97 -6.57 -3.35
CA LEU A 370 16.25 -5.50 -2.65
C LEU A 370 15.27 -6.02 -1.59
N ALA A 371 15.18 -7.34 -1.34
CA ALA A 371 14.22 -7.93 -0.41
C ALA A 371 14.28 -7.34 1.01
N PHE A 372 15.48 -6.92 1.44
CA PHE A 372 15.67 -6.24 2.73
C PHE A 372 14.82 -4.97 2.89
N LEU A 373 14.41 -4.33 1.79
CA LEU A 373 13.51 -3.17 1.83
C LEU A 373 12.13 -3.55 2.34
N GLU A 374 11.61 -4.72 1.97
CA GLU A 374 10.35 -5.25 2.48
C GLU A 374 10.48 -5.65 3.95
N ASP A 375 11.53 -6.41 4.28
CA ASP A 375 11.83 -6.91 5.63
C ASP A 375 11.90 -5.77 6.67
N GLU A 376 12.55 -4.66 6.30
CA GLU A 376 12.77 -3.51 7.17
C GLU A 376 11.68 -2.41 7.01
N SER A 377 10.61 -2.68 6.27
CA SER A 377 9.52 -1.70 6.07
C SER A 377 8.46 -1.79 7.17
N TYR A 378 7.97 -0.63 7.64
CA TYR A 378 6.81 -0.54 8.55
C TYR A 378 6.00 0.74 8.31
N PHE A 379 4.72 0.77 8.69
CA PHE A 379 3.83 1.92 8.43
C PHE A 379 4.12 3.15 9.31
N ASN A 380 4.61 2.94 10.52
CA ASN A 380 4.84 3.98 11.54
C ASN A 380 6.29 4.48 11.56
N LEU A 381 7.16 3.96 10.70
CA LEU A 381 8.53 4.44 10.57
C LEU A 381 8.59 5.75 9.77
N PRO A 382 9.61 6.60 10.01
CA PRO A 382 9.88 7.73 9.14
C PRO A 382 10.02 7.29 7.69
N LEU A 383 9.61 8.16 6.76
CA LEU A 383 9.76 7.86 5.34
C LEU A 383 11.24 7.78 4.96
N HIS A 384 11.60 6.75 4.21
CA HIS A 384 12.90 6.65 3.58
C HIS A 384 12.72 6.80 2.07
N ILE A 385 13.22 7.89 1.51
CA ILE A 385 13.11 8.25 0.10
C ILE A 385 14.49 8.11 -0.54
N PHE A 386 14.57 7.43 -1.69
CA PHE A 386 15.84 7.16 -2.37
C PHE A 386 15.68 6.99 -3.89
N GLY A 387 16.78 7.19 -4.63
CA GLY A 387 16.94 6.96 -6.07
C GLY A 387 17.89 5.79 -6.36
N HIS A 388 18.85 5.99 -7.28
CA HIS A 388 19.96 5.10 -7.68
C HIS A 388 19.57 3.82 -8.43
N VAL A 389 18.41 3.23 -8.11
CA VAL A 389 17.93 1.99 -8.73
C VAL A 389 16.75 2.30 -9.64
N ALA A 390 17.06 2.57 -10.91
CA ALA A 390 16.08 2.87 -11.93
C ALA A 390 15.05 1.75 -12.11
N ASN A 391 13.78 2.14 -12.09
CA ASN A 391 12.64 1.26 -12.22
C ASN A 391 11.60 1.85 -13.19
N GLN A 392 10.74 1.01 -13.78
CA GLN A 392 9.70 1.47 -14.70
C GLN A 392 8.74 2.47 -14.03
N GLU A 393 8.41 2.27 -12.75
CA GLU A 393 7.54 3.16 -11.97
C GLU A 393 8.08 3.36 -10.54
N ALA A 394 7.75 4.51 -9.93
CA ALA A 394 8.04 4.75 -8.53
C ALA A 394 7.22 3.79 -7.65
N PHE A 395 7.88 3.07 -6.74
CA PHE A 395 7.21 2.08 -5.88
C PHE A 395 7.22 2.47 -4.40
N ARG A 396 6.27 1.88 -3.67
CA ARG A 396 6.07 2.11 -2.23
C ARG A 396 6.04 0.80 -1.46
N LEU A 397 6.94 0.65 -0.49
CA LEU A 397 6.92 -0.42 0.51
C LEU A 397 6.75 0.19 1.90
N LYS A 398 5.50 0.31 2.37
CA LYS A 398 5.11 0.94 3.66
C LYS A 398 5.72 2.34 3.86
N ASN A 399 6.88 2.50 4.51
CA ASN A 399 7.64 3.75 4.68
C ASN A 399 8.77 3.99 3.65
N LYS A 400 9.16 2.97 2.87
CA LYS A 400 10.18 3.10 1.81
C LYS A 400 9.56 3.65 0.53
N ARG A 401 10.26 4.56 -0.16
CA ARG A 401 9.85 5.18 -1.43
C ARG A 401 11.03 5.19 -2.39
N SER A 402 10.91 4.49 -3.51
CA SER A 402 11.84 4.65 -4.63
C SER A 402 11.29 5.71 -5.58
N ILE A 403 12.13 6.65 -5.99
CA ILE A 403 11.77 7.75 -6.89
C ILE A 403 12.65 7.84 -8.15
N ASP A 404 13.60 6.93 -8.32
CA ASP A 404 14.34 6.82 -9.58
C ASP A 404 13.52 6.02 -10.60
N THR A 405 13.05 6.74 -11.61
CA THR A 405 12.22 6.23 -12.69
C THR A 405 12.92 6.31 -14.04
N GLY A 406 14.25 6.47 -14.06
CA GLY A 406 15.07 6.47 -15.27
C GLY A 406 14.70 7.58 -16.26
N ALA A 407 14.87 8.85 -15.86
CA ALA A 407 14.64 9.99 -16.76
C ALA A 407 15.49 9.89 -18.03
N VAL A 408 16.80 9.64 -17.87
CA VAL A 408 17.75 9.43 -18.98
C VAL A 408 17.46 8.18 -19.81
N SER A 409 16.59 7.29 -19.33
CA SER A 409 16.17 6.08 -20.06
C SER A 409 14.95 6.33 -20.97
N LYS A 410 14.57 7.60 -21.21
CA LYS A 410 13.31 8.02 -21.86
C LYS A 410 12.04 7.50 -21.18
N ASN A 411 12.04 7.45 -19.85
CA ASN A 411 10.87 7.09 -19.06
C ASN A 411 10.31 8.31 -18.34
N HIS A 412 10.54 8.47 -17.04
CA HIS A 412 9.99 9.60 -16.28
C HIS A 412 11.02 10.17 -15.30
N LEU A 413 10.91 11.47 -15.04
CA LEU A 413 11.51 12.09 -13.85
C LEU A 413 10.41 12.24 -12.79
N THR A 414 10.69 11.74 -11.59
CA THR A 414 9.70 11.65 -10.52
C THR A 414 10.11 12.50 -9.31
N ALA A 415 9.12 13.11 -8.67
CA ALA A 415 9.26 13.84 -7.42
C ALA A 415 8.20 13.42 -6.39
N ILE A 416 8.58 13.48 -5.11
CA ILE A 416 7.65 13.38 -3.98
C ILE A 416 7.61 14.71 -3.23
N ARG A 417 6.43 15.32 -3.16
CA ARG A 417 6.14 16.44 -2.26
C ARG A 417 5.76 15.93 -0.89
N ILE A 418 6.44 16.41 0.14
CA ILE A 418 6.22 16.02 1.53
C ILE A 418 5.43 17.11 2.25
N LEU A 419 4.12 16.86 2.42
CA LEU A 419 3.23 17.72 3.19
C LEU A 419 3.17 17.26 4.65
N PRO A 420 2.62 18.06 5.58
CA PRO A 420 2.48 17.70 7.00
C PRO A 420 1.96 16.28 7.27
N TYR A 421 0.87 15.88 6.60
CA TYR A 421 0.15 14.61 6.89
C TYR A 421 0.10 13.62 5.73
N LYS A 422 0.66 13.96 4.56
CA LYS A 422 0.63 13.09 3.38
C LYS A 422 1.78 13.39 2.43
N THR A 423 2.05 12.45 1.53
CA THR A 423 2.95 12.63 0.40
C THR A 423 2.15 12.67 -0.89
N MET A 424 2.61 13.46 -1.85
CA MET A 424 2.07 13.51 -3.20
C MET A 424 3.17 13.18 -4.21
N LEU A 425 2.86 12.32 -5.18
CA LEU A 425 3.79 11.94 -6.24
C LEU A 425 3.52 12.81 -7.47
N TYR A 426 4.59 13.30 -8.10
CA TYR A 426 4.56 14.02 -9.37
C TYR A 426 5.56 13.36 -10.31
N SER A 427 5.21 13.27 -11.58
CA SER A 427 6.13 12.79 -12.62
C SER A 427 5.92 13.55 -13.92
N VAL A 428 6.97 13.62 -14.73
CA VAL A 428 6.97 14.14 -16.09
C VAL A 428 7.69 13.12 -16.98
N SER A 429 7.13 12.83 -18.15
CA SER A 429 7.76 11.93 -19.11
C SER A 429 9.00 12.58 -19.71
N SER A 430 10.11 11.85 -19.77
CA SER A 430 11.34 12.33 -20.37
C SER A 430 11.50 11.83 -21.80
N ASN A 431 11.92 12.72 -22.70
CA ASN A 431 12.31 12.38 -24.06
C ASN A 431 13.85 12.40 -24.25
N GLU A 432 14.59 12.70 -23.17
CA GLU A 432 16.04 12.88 -23.15
C GLU A 432 16.76 11.54 -22.87
N GLY A 433 18.02 11.42 -23.31
CA GLY A 433 18.84 10.22 -23.12
C GLY A 433 18.56 9.05 -24.08
N VAL A 434 18.83 7.81 -23.64
CA VAL A 434 18.81 6.58 -24.45
C VAL A 434 17.67 5.68 -23.99
N LYS A 435 16.86 5.16 -24.91
CA LYS A 435 15.75 4.28 -24.54
C LYS A 435 16.27 2.95 -23.98
N GLU A 436 15.94 2.67 -22.72
CA GLU A 436 16.28 1.39 -22.07
C GLU A 436 15.02 0.73 -21.50
N THR A 437 15.01 -0.60 -21.45
CA THR A 437 13.94 -1.35 -20.79
C THR A 437 14.23 -1.43 -19.30
N LEU A 438 13.44 -0.71 -18.49
CA LEU A 438 13.55 -0.74 -17.04
C LEU A 438 12.72 -1.90 -16.47
N PRO A 439 13.19 -2.57 -15.41
CA PRO A 439 12.41 -3.60 -14.73
C PRO A 439 11.19 -2.98 -14.06
N LEU A 440 10.21 -3.81 -13.72
CA LEU A 440 9.06 -3.42 -12.93
C LEU A 440 9.14 -4.09 -11.54
N LEU A 441 9.89 -3.46 -10.64
CA LEU A 441 10.13 -3.93 -9.28
C LEU A 441 8.92 -3.71 -8.38
N PHE A 442 8.64 -4.70 -7.53
CA PHE A 442 7.59 -4.64 -6.50
C PHE A 442 6.18 -4.30 -7.03
N SER A 443 5.89 -4.64 -8.29
CA SER A 443 4.60 -4.44 -8.96
C SER A 443 3.47 -5.34 -8.47
N LYS A 444 3.71 -6.17 -7.46
CA LYS A 444 2.66 -7.05 -6.96
C LYS A 444 1.66 -6.23 -6.13
N PRO A 445 0.35 -6.32 -6.43
CA PRO A 445 -0.65 -5.94 -5.43
C PRO A 445 -0.34 -6.77 -4.19
N LYS A 446 -0.28 -6.12 -3.01
CA LYS A 446 0.01 -6.73 -1.71
C LYS A 446 -0.58 -8.15 -1.64
N ARG A 447 0.26 -9.18 -1.78
CA ARG A 447 -0.16 -10.54 -1.46
C ARG A 447 -0.23 -10.62 0.05
N ALA A 448 -1.45 -10.71 0.57
CA ALA A 448 -1.69 -10.81 1.99
C ALA A 448 -1.23 -12.21 2.46
N SER A 449 -0.32 -12.25 3.42
CA SER A 449 0.02 -13.52 4.07
C SER A 449 -1.26 -14.13 4.63
N TRP A 450 -1.53 -15.40 4.30
CA TRP A 450 -2.68 -16.15 4.83
C TRP A 450 -2.69 -16.20 6.37
N THR A 451 -1.55 -15.96 7.02
CA THR A 451 -1.44 -15.80 8.48
C THR A 451 -2.25 -14.62 9.02
N LEU A 452 -2.45 -13.57 8.22
CA LEU A 452 -3.19 -12.35 8.54
C LEU A 452 -4.70 -12.49 8.36
N LEU A 453 -5.19 -13.61 7.82
CA LEU A 453 -6.63 -13.87 7.71
C LEU A 453 -7.29 -13.96 9.10
N PHE A 454 -8.51 -13.44 9.21
CA PHE A 454 -9.36 -13.63 10.37
C PHE A 454 -9.82 -15.10 10.49
N ASP A 455 -10.27 -15.53 11.67
CA ASP A 455 -10.60 -16.95 11.93
C ASP A 455 -11.66 -17.52 10.98
N GLU A 456 -12.67 -16.73 10.62
CA GLU A 456 -13.70 -17.14 9.64
C GLU A 456 -13.08 -17.42 8.27
N GLN A 457 -12.19 -16.53 7.81
CA GLN A 457 -11.50 -16.66 6.53
C GLN A 457 -10.51 -17.84 6.54
N LYS A 458 -9.84 -18.10 7.68
CA LYS A 458 -8.98 -19.28 7.85
C LYS A 458 -9.79 -20.58 7.77
N ARG A 459 -10.97 -20.64 8.40
CA ARG A 459 -11.88 -21.79 8.28
C ARG A 459 -12.32 -21.99 6.84
N LYS A 460 -12.66 -20.90 6.15
CA LYS A 460 -13.06 -20.93 4.73
C LYS A 460 -11.93 -21.43 3.83
N LEU A 461 -10.71 -20.92 4.04
CA LEU A 461 -9.51 -21.34 3.32
C LEU A 461 -9.26 -22.85 3.51
N ARG A 462 -9.26 -23.35 4.75
CA ARG A 462 -9.12 -24.80 5.04
C ARG A 462 -10.22 -25.63 4.38
N TYR A 463 -11.46 -25.14 4.40
CA TYR A 463 -12.57 -25.80 3.71
C TYR A 463 -12.31 -25.90 2.21
N MET A 464 -11.85 -24.83 1.57
CA MET A 464 -11.59 -24.82 0.12
C MET A 464 -10.41 -25.71 -0.27
N VAL A 465 -9.35 -25.75 0.54
CA VAL A 465 -8.23 -26.69 0.38
C VAL A 465 -8.75 -28.14 0.44
N LYS A 466 -9.50 -28.49 1.49
CA LYS A 466 -10.05 -29.84 1.68
C LYS A 466 -10.92 -30.30 0.52
N ASN A 467 -11.66 -29.37 -0.10
CA ASN A 467 -12.58 -29.66 -1.20
C ASN A 467 -11.94 -29.51 -2.60
N LYS A 468 -10.62 -29.25 -2.67
CA LYS A 468 -9.84 -29.06 -3.90
C LYS A 468 -10.44 -28.01 -4.85
N ILE A 469 -10.78 -26.84 -4.31
CA ILE A 469 -11.38 -25.76 -5.10
C ILE A 469 -10.31 -25.09 -5.98
N GLN A 470 -10.49 -25.14 -7.30
CA GLN A 470 -9.59 -24.55 -8.31
C GLN A 470 -10.07 -23.21 -8.88
N PHE A 471 -11.32 -22.84 -8.61
CA PHE A 471 -11.91 -21.63 -9.13
C PHE A 471 -12.99 -21.10 -8.19
N VAL A 472 -13.09 -19.78 -8.13
CA VAL A 472 -14.16 -19.05 -7.45
C VAL A 472 -14.59 -17.94 -8.38
N SER A 473 -15.89 -17.88 -8.68
CA SER A 473 -16.40 -16.89 -9.60
C SER A 473 -16.31 -15.48 -9.01
N GLY A 474 -15.59 -14.60 -9.72
CA GLY A 474 -15.51 -13.19 -9.37
C GLY A 474 -16.83 -12.42 -9.58
N THR A 475 -16.88 -11.24 -9.02
CA THR A 475 -17.93 -10.25 -9.11
C THR A 475 -18.00 -9.61 -10.48
N MET A 476 -19.20 -9.21 -10.88
CA MET A 476 -19.48 -8.60 -12.18
C MET A 476 -19.96 -7.18 -11.98
N ALA A 477 -19.26 -6.21 -12.58
CA ALA A 477 -19.67 -4.82 -12.58
C ALA A 477 -20.82 -4.59 -13.57
N PRO A 478 -21.77 -3.69 -13.27
CA PRO A 478 -22.78 -3.27 -14.22
C PRO A 478 -22.19 -2.23 -15.17
N ALA A 479 -22.86 -1.98 -16.30
CA ALA A 479 -22.54 -0.85 -17.16
C ALA A 479 -22.73 0.48 -16.41
N ALA A 480 -22.03 1.52 -16.88
CA ALA A 480 -22.14 2.84 -16.28
C ALA A 480 -23.52 3.45 -16.55
N ALA A 481 -23.93 4.36 -15.68
CA ALA A 481 -25.13 5.15 -15.91
C ALA A 481 -24.85 6.26 -16.92
N GLU A 482 -25.89 6.67 -17.63
CA GLU A 482 -25.86 7.72 -18.64
C GLU A 482 -26.91 8.79 -18.33
N GLN A 483 -26.44 10.01 -18.08
CA GLN A 483 -27.32 11.10 -17.65
C GLN A 483 -28.18 11.65 -18.79
N GLU A 484 -27.63 11.70 -20.01
CA GLU A 484 -28.30 12.29 -21.18
C GLU A 484 -29.52 11.46 -21.59
N ASN A 485 -29.38 10.13 -21.62
CA ASN A 485 -30.45 9.20 -21.98
C ASN A 485 -31.31 8.76 -20.78
N ASN A 486 -31.05 9.30 -19.59
CA ASN A 486 -31.71 8.91 -18.35
C ASN A 486 -31.69 7.38 -18.16
N ASP A 487 -30.51 6.78 -18.27
CA ASP A 487 -30.32 5.34 -18.17
C ASP A 487 -29.39 4.96 -17.00
N LEU A 488 -29.84 4.00 -16.20
CA LEU A 488 -29.12 3.56 -15.01
C LEU A 488 -28.07 2.50 -15.33
N GLU A 489 -28.25 1.72 -16.40
CA GLU A 489 -27.31 0.71 -16.89
C GLU A 489 -27.25 0.80 -18.42
N SER A 490 -26.53 1.80 -18.93
CA SER A 490 -26.51 2.08 -20.37
C SER A 490 -25.70 1.03 -21.13
N LEU A 491 -26.36 0.37 -22.08
CA LEU A 491 -25.72 -0.56 -23.01
C LEU A 491 -24.60 0.14 -23.80
N GLU A 492 -24.85 1.37 -24.25
CA GLU A 492 -23.89 2.19 -24.98
C GLU A 492 -22.62 2.43 -24.15
N GLN A 493 -22.77 2.81 -22.88
CA GLN A 493 -21.64 3.00 -21.98
C GLN A 493 -20.87 1.69 -21.72
N GLY A 494 -21.58 0.55 -21.70
CA GLY A 494 -20.96 -0.78 -21.61
C GLY A 494 -20.08 -1.12 -22.82
N LEU A 495 -20.58 -0.86 -24.04
CA LEU A 495 -19.81 -1.03 -25.28
C LEU A 495 -18.63 -0.03 -25.33
N GLN A 496 -18.86 1.21 -24.94
CA GLN A 496 -17.86 2.27 -24.95
C GLN A 496 -16.69 1.96 -24.01
N TYR A 497 -16.95 1.37 -22.84
CA TYR A 497 -15.90 0.90 -21.93
C TYR A 497 -14.91 -0.03 -22.65
N PHE A 498 -15.40 -1.06 -23.33
CA PHE A 498 -14.55 -2.03 -24.02
C PHE A 498 -13.84 -1.41 -25.23
N LYS A 499 -14.52 -0.53 -25.97
CA LYS A 499 -13.94 0.23 -27.07
C LYS A 499 -12.76 1.10 -26.62
N GLN A 500 -12.90 1.81 -25.49
CA GLN A 500 -11.83 2.62 -24.89
C GLN A 500 -10.64 1.77 -24.40
N LYS A 501 -10.89 0.50 -24.06
CA LYS A 501 -9.85 -0.48 -23.69
C LYS A 501 -9.21 -1.20 -24.89
N GLY A 502 -9.53 -0.77 -26.10
CA GLY A 502 -8.95 -1.33 -27.33
C GLY A 502 -9.49 -2.71 -27.71
N VAL A 503 -10.59 -3.15 -27.10
CA VAL A 503 -11.28 -4.38 -27.50
C VAL A 503 -11.97 -4.14 -28.83
N LYS A 504 -11.80 -5.09 -29.76
CA LYS A 504 -12.39 -5.01 -31.10
C LYS A 504 -13.71 -5.74 -31.20
N GLU A 505 -13.82 -6.90 -30.55
CA GLU A 505 -14.96 -7.80 -30.69
C GLU A 505 -15.47 -8.24 -29.32
N LEU A 506 -16.79 -8.16 -29.14
CA LEU A 506 -17.51 -8.63 -27.97
C LEU A 506 -18.44 -9.79 -28.31
N ILE A 507 -18.64 -10.66 -27.33
CA ILE A 507 -19.76 -11.60 -27.30
C ILE A 507 -20.76 -11.12 -26.24
N LEU A 508 -22.02 -10.98 -26.66
CA LEU A 508 -23.17 -10.69 -25.82
C LEU A 508 -23.91 -11.99 -25.54
N GLN A 509 -24.04 -12.34 -24.27
CA GLN A 509 -24.68 -13.57 -23.81
C GLN A 509 -25.89 -13.25 -22.95
N PRO A 510 -26.92 -14.10 -22.91
CA PRO A 510 -28.02 -13.96 -21.99
C PRO A 510 -27.53 -13.97 -20.54
N LYS A 511 -28.08 -13.08 -19.70
CA LYS A 511 -27.86 -13.14 -18.26
C LYS A 511 -28.97 -13.98 -17.64
N TYR A 512 -28.64 -15.24 -17.33
CA TYR A 512 -29.57 -16.16 -16.69
C TYR A 512 -29.85 -15.73 -15.24
N MET A 513 -31.11 -15.82 -14.82
CA MET A 513 -31.53 -15.48 -13.47
C MET A 513 -31.52 -16.73 -12.57
N GLY A 514 -30.38 -17.00 -11.95
CA GLY A 514 -30.17 -18.20 -11.15
C GLY A 514 -29.16 -18.00 -10.02
N SER A 515 -28.35 -19.02 -9.81
CA SER A 515 -27.20 -18.96 -8.92
C SER A 515 -25.95 -19.50 -9.60
N ARG A 516 -24.93 -18.66 -9.74
CA ARG A 516 -23.65 -19.05 -10.35
C ARG A 516 -23.04 -20.26 -9.65
N CYS A 517 -22.72 -21.26 -10.46
CA CYS A 517 -22.38 -22.61 -10.05
C CYS A 517 -21.29 -23.18 -10.96
N ASN A 518 -20.17 -23.63 -10.38
CA ASN A 518 -19.13 -24.32 -11.11
C ASN A 518 -19.28 -25.82 -10.94
N ILE A 519 -19.27 -26.56 -12.05
CA ILE A 519 -19.40 -28.03 -12.06
C ILE A 519 -18.06 -28.65 -12.42
N TYR A 520 -17.60 -29.54 -11.55
CA TYR A 520 -16.47 -30.44 -11.78
C TYR A 520 -17.06 -31.73 -12.34
N LEU A 521 -17.12 -31.81 -13.68
CA LEU A 521 -17.77 -32.90 -14.41
C LEU A 521 -16.74 -34.00 -14.71
N PHE A 522 -16.81 -35.08 -13.97
CA PHE A 522 -16.01 -36.28 -14.22
C PHE A 522 -16.71 -37.23 -15.17
N ASP A 523 -15.98 -38.16 -15.79
CA ASP A 523 -16.56 -39.22 -16.63
C ASP A 523 -17.45 -40.22 -15.86
N THR A 524 -17.40 -40.18 -14.53
CA THR A 524 -18.24 -40.94 -13.62
C THR A 524 -19.05 -40.01 -12.72
N ILE A 525 -20.37 -40.23 -12.67
CA ILE A 525 -21.33 -39.38 -11.96
C ILE A 525 -20.99 -39.23 -10.47
N ASP A 526 -20.57 -40.31 -9.81
CA ASP A 526 -20.29 -40.31 -8.37
C ASP A 526 -19.10 -39.42 -7.97
N GLN A 527 -18.25 -39.05 -8.93
CA GLN A 527 -17.13 -38.14 -8.72
C GLN A 527 -17.51 -36.68 -8.98
N CYS A 528 -18.60 -36.44 -9.71
CA CYS A 528 -19.07 -35.10 -10.04
C CYS A 528 -19.46 -34.33 -8.78
N TYR A 529 -19.11 -33.05 -8.74
CA TYR A 529 -19.59 -32.14 -7.71
C TYR A 529 -19.72 -30.72 -8.24
N ALA A 530 -20.52 -29.94 -7.54
CA ALA A 530 -20.74 -28.54 -7.87
C ALA A 530 -20.39 -27.63 -6.69
N ILE A 531 -19.96 -26.41 -6.99
CA ILE A 531 -19.63 -25.38 -6.01
C ILE A 531 -20.38 -24.09 -6.32
N THR A 532 -20.73 -23.34 -5.28
CA THR A 532 -21.32 -22.01 -5.42
C THR A 532 -20.27 -20.96 -5.76
N ARG A 533 -20.71 -19.77 -6.17
CA ARG A 533 -19.86 -18.58 -6.37
C ARG A 533 -18.83 -18.32 -5.25
N ASN A 534 -19.15 -18.64 -3.99
CA ASN A 534 -18.25 -18.40 -2.85
C ASN A 534 -17.37 -19.61 -2.51
N GLY A 535 -17.32 -20.64 -3.36
CA GLY A 535 -16.51 -21.84 -3.15
C GLY A 535 -17.05 -22.77 -2.05
N ASN A 536 -18.37 -22.88 -1.88
CA ASN A 536 -19.00 -23.91 -1.05
C ASN A 536 -19.51 -25.05 -1.93
N ARG A 537 -19.27 -26.32 -1.57
CA ARG A 537 -19.91 -27.45 -2.26
C ARG A 537 -21.43 -27.41 -2.06
N ILE A 538 -22.17 -27.70 -3.13
CA ILE A 538 -23.61 -27.86 -3.10
C ILE A 538 -23.91 -29.31 -2.68
N GLN A 539 -24.47 -29.49 -1.48
CA GLN A 539 -24.76 -30.81 -0.90
C GLN A 539 -26.24 -31.04 -0.57
N HIS A 540 -27.04 -29.97 -0.53
CA HIS A 540 -28.44 -30.02 -0.13
C HIS A 540 -29.39 -30.17 -1.34
N LEU A 541 -28.86 -30.15 -2.56
CA LEU A 541 -29.60 -30.38 -3.80
C LEU A 541 -29.04 -31.63 -4.48
N ASP A 542 -29.94 -32.47 -5.01
CA ASP A 542 -29.54 -33.56 -5.89
C ASP A 542 -29.32 -33.02 -7.31
N LEU A 543 -28.05 -33.02 -7.74
CA LEU A 543 -27.64 -32.55 -9.06
C LEU A 543 -27.35 -33.72 -10.02
N THR A 544 -27.67 -34.95 -9.65
CA THR A 544 -27.41 -36.15 -10.46
C THR A 544 -28.01 -36.05 -11.86
N GLY A 545 -29.25 -35.54 -11.97
CA GLY A 545 -29.91 -35.32 -13.26
C GLY A 545 -29.15 -34.32 -14.15
N ILE A 546 -28.58 -33.26 -13.57
CA ILE A 546 -27.76 -32.28 -14.30
C ILE A 546 -26.46 -32.94 -14.78
N TYR A 547 -25.80 -33.72 -13.94
CA TYR A 547 -24.58 -34.44 -14.33
C TYR A 547 -24.84 -35.42 -15.47
N GLN A 548 -25.97 -36.13 -15.44
CA GLN A 548 -26.38 -37.03 -16.53
C GLN A 548 -26.63 -36.28 -17.84
N GLN A 549 -27.29 -35.13 -17.81
CA GLN A 549 -27.52 -34.29 -18.99
C GLN A 549 -26.19 -33.79 -19.57
N LEU A 550 -25.28 -33.31 -18.72
CA LEU A 550 -23.96 -32.85 -19.15
C LEU A 550 -23.10 -34.00 -19.71
N LEU A 551 -23.15 -35.20 -19.12
CA LEU A 551 -22.47 -36.38 -19.64
C LEU A 551 -23.08 -36.89 -20.96
N THR A 552 -24.39 -36.71 -21.14
CA THR A 552 -25.02 -36.99 -22.44
C THR A 552 -24.48 -36.05 -23.52
N LYS A 553 -24.23 -34.78 -23.18
CA LYS A 553 -23.66 -33.77 -24.09
C LYS A 553 -22.16 -33.97 -24.34
N PHE A 554 -21.36 -34.17 -23.30
CA PHE A 554 -19.88 -34.15 -23.37
C PHE A 554 -19.22 -35.52 -23.29
N GLY A 555 -19.91 -36.58 -22.87
CA GLY A 555 -19.32 -37.89 -22.56
C GLY A 555 -18.57 -38.52 -23.74
N SER A 556 -19.16 -38.48 -24.94
CA SER A 556 -18.51 -38.98 -26.15
C SER A 556 -17.23 -38.20 -26.50
N TYR A 557 -17.23 -36.87 -26.29
CA TYR A 557 -16.05 -36.03 -26.47
C TYR A 557 -14.99 -36.37 -25.42
N MET A 558 -15.38 -36.50 -24.15
CA MET A 558 -14.46 -36.85 -23.07
C MET A 558 -13.80 -38.21 -23.31
N GLN A 559 -14.56 -39.23 -23.72
CA GLN A 559 -14.02 -40.56 -24.03
C GLN A 559 -13.03 -40.51 -25.20
N LYS A 560 -13.40 -39.85 -26.30
CA LYS A 560 -12.55 -39.72 -27.50
C LYS A 560 -11.22 -39.05 -27.18
N HIS A 561 -11.24 -37.99 -26.37
CA HIS A 561 -10.06 -37.19 -26.04
C HIS A 561 -9.35 -37.63 -24.75
N LYS A 562 -9.78 -38.75 -24.14
CA LYS A 562 -9.26 -39.26 -22.86
C LYS A 562 -9.27 -38.19 -21.76
N ILE A 563 -10.35 -37.43 -21.68
CA ILE A 563 -10.61 -36.43 -20.64
C ILE A 563 -11.19 -37.13 -19.42
N ASP A 564 -10.64 -36.80 -18.26
CA ASP A 564 -11.08 -37.27 -16.94
C ASP A 564 -12.09 -36.30 -16.33
N MET A 565 -11.82 -34.99 -16.43
CA MET A 565 -12.67 -33.95 -15.85
C MET A 565 -12.75 -32.71 -16.73
N LEU A 566 -13.96 -32.14 -16.86
CA LEU A 566 -14.20 -30.79 -17.36
C LEU A 566 -14.62 -29.88 -16.20
N LEU A 567 -13.99 -28.72 -16.07
CA LEU A 567 -14.41 -27.68 -15.14
C LEU A 567 -15.25 -26.64 -15.88
N LEU A 568 -16.54 -26.59 -15.59
CA LEU A 568 -17.52 -25.73 -16.25
C LEU A 568 -17.94 -24.56 -15.35
N ASP A 569 -18.09 -23.38 -15.91
CA ASP A 569 -18.74 -22.23 -15.28
C ASP A 569 -20.13 -22.02 -15.89
N GLY A 570 -21.11 -21.73 -15.05
CA GLY A 570 -22.51 -21.72 -15.46
C GLY A 570 -23.44 -21.20 -14.39
N GLU A 571 -24.72 -21.12 -14.74
CA GLU A 571 -25.78 -20.71 -13.85
C GLU A 571 -26.69 -21.91 -13.52
N LEU A 572 -26.92 -22.17 -12.23
CA LEU A 572 -27.92 -23.13 -11.76
C LEU A 572 -29.28 -22.44 -11.66
N LEU A 573 -30.29 -23.01 -12.30
CA LEU A 573 -31.66 -22.53 -12.35
C LEU A 573 -32.61 -23.52 -11.68
N PRO A 574 -33.76 -23.05 -11.15
CA PRO A 574 -34.17 -21.64 -11.01
C PRO A 574 -33.45 -20.93 -9.84
N TRP A 575 -33.61 -19.61 -9.72
CA TRP A 575 -33.09 -18.83 -8.58
C TRP A 575 -33.54 -19.37 -7.22
N SER A 576 -34.77 -19.88 -7.13
CA SER A 576 -35.31 -20.52 -5.92
C SER A 576 -34.50 -21.72 -5.44
N ALA A 577 -33.77 -22.43 -6.32
CA ALA A 577 -32.99 -23.62 -5.95
C ALA A 577 -31.98 -23.35 -4.81
N LEU A 578 -31.31 -22.20 -4.84
CA LEU A 578 -30.38 -21.76 -3.79
C LEU A 578 -30.83 -20.48 -3.07
N GLY A 579 -31.79 -19.75 -3.63
CA GLY A 579 -32.24 -18.44 -3.18
C GLY A 579 -33.59 -18.41 -2.45
N ASP A 580 -34.30 -19.53 -2.30
CA ASP A 580 -35.67 -19.55 -1.77
C ASP A 580 -35.82 -18.86 -0.39
N GLY A 581 -34.87 -19.08 0.52
CA GLY A 581 -34.89 -18.42 1.83
C GLY A 581 -34.80 -16.89 1.73
N LEU A 582 -34.02 -16.36 0.79
CA LEU A 582 -33.91 -14.92 0.53
C LEU A 582 -35.20 -14.38 -0.10
N ILE A 583 -35.77 -15.10 -1.08
CA ILE A 583 -37.02 -14.74 -1.74
C ILE A 583 -38.15 -14.62 -0.71
N LYS A 584 -38.32 -15.63 0.14
CA LYS A 584 -39.38 -15.68 1.16
C LYS A 584 -39.21 -14.61 2.23
N LYS A 585 -37.97 -14.27 2.60
CA LYS A 585 -37.68 -13.34 3.69
C LYS A 585 -37.63 -11.87 3.27
N GLU A 586 -37.07 -11.56 2.11
CA GLU A 586 -36.77 -10.18 1.71
C GLU A 586 -37.67 -9.68 0.56
N TYR A 587 -38.10 -10.55 -0.36
CA TYR A 587 -38.83 -10.12 -1.56
C TYR A 587 -40.35 -10.27 -1.44
N ARG A 588 -40.84 -11.45 -1.01
CA ARG A 588 -42.29 -11.68 -0.85
C ARG A 588 -42.94 -10.72 0.17
N PRO A 589 -42.30 -10.36 1.30
CA PRO A 589 -42.89 -9.40 2.23
C PRO A 589 -43.07 -8.02 1.62
N ILE A 590 -42.16 -7.57 0.75
CA ILE A 590 -42.29 -6.29 0.05
C ILE A 590 -43.55 -6.30 -0.83
N ALA A 591 -43.74 -7.33 -1.66
CA ALA A 591 -44.94 -7.46 -2.48
C ALA A 591 -46.22 -7.38 -1.62
N LYS A 592 -46.27 -8.13 -0.51
CA LYS A 592 -47.44 -8.10 0.38
C LYS A 592 -47.65 -6.74 1.06
N SER A 593 -46.57 -6.06 1.45
CA SER A 593 -46.64 -4.71 2.03
C SER A 593 -47.17 -3.70 1.02
N LEU A 594 -46.77 -3.79 -0.24
CA LEU A 594 -47.26 -2.92 -1.31
C LEU A 594 -48.75 -3.13 -1.55
N GLU A 595 -49.22 -4.37 -1.59
CA GLU A 595 -50.64 -4.70 -1.71
C GLU A 595 -51.47 -4.05 -0.59
N ILE A 596 -51.02 -4.18 0.67
CA ILE A 596 -51.69 -3.62 1.85
C ILE A 596 -51.65 -2.09 1.81
N GLU A 597 -50.50 -1.49 1.53
CA GLU A 597 -50.33 -0.03 1.48
C GLU A 597 -51.20 0.58 0.38
N ASN A 598 -51.16 0.03 -0.83
CA ASN A 598 -51.94 0.55 -1.96
C ASN A 598 -53.45 0.46 -1.67
N THR A 599 -53.91 -0.65 -1.10
CA THR A 599 -55.31 -0.82 -0.70
C THR A 599 -55.72 0.25 0.31
N PHE A 600 -54.93 0.43 1.37
CA PHE A 600 -55.19 1.44 2.40
C PHE A 600 -55.22 2.86 1.84
N LEU A 601 -54.24 3.25 1.02
CA LEU A 601 -54.17 4.60 0.45
C LEU A 601 -55.37 4.89 -0.47
N LYS A 602 -55.82 3.87 -1.22
CA LYS A 602 -56.98 3.96 -2.11
C LYS A 602 -58.30 4.07 -1.35
N GLU A 603 -58.51 3.23 -0.33
CA GLU A 603 -59.72 3.24 0.51
C GLU A 603 -59.91 4.54 1.30
N ASN A 604 -58.82 5.29 1.52
CA ASN A 604 -58.83 6.54 2.29
C ASN A 604 -58.68 7.80 1.42
N ASP A 605 -58.86 7.70 0.10
CA ASP A 605 -58.77 8.83 -0.85
C ASP A 605 -57.49 9.67 -0.67
N PHE A 606 -56.35 9.01 -0.42
CA PHE A 606 -55.12 9.71 -0.01
C PHE A 606 -54.64 10.71 -1.07
N ASP A 607 -54.72 10.36 -2.36
CA ASP A 607 -54.39 11.27 -3.47
C ASP A 607 -55.19 12.58 -3.37
N GLN A 608 -56.49 12.49 -3.10
CA GLN A 608 -57.36 13.65 -3.00
C GLN A 608 -57.02 14.49 -1.76
N ALA A 609 -56.74 13.84 -0.63
CA ALA A 609 -56.31 14.52 0.60
C ALA A 609 -54.96 15.24 0.41
N PHE A 610 -53.99 14.61 -0.27
CA PHE A 610 -52.69 15.17 -0.58
C PHE A 610 -52.81 16.37 -1.52
N GLU A 611 -53.61 16.25 -2.58
CA GLU A 611 -53.87 17.33 -3.53
C GLU A 611 -54.56 18.54 -2.84
N ASN A 612 -55.51 18.28 -1.94
CA ASN A 612 -56.18 19.33 -1.16
C ASN A 612 -55.18 20.08 -0.26
N LEU A 613 -54.25 19.38 0.39
CA LEU A 613 -53.19 20.00 1.18
C LEU A 613 -52.26 20.86 0.30
N GLN A 614 -51.91 20.36 -0.89
CA GLN A 614 -51.06 21.09 -1.83
C GLN A 614 -51.74 22.36 -2.36
N LYS A 615 -53.01 22.27 -2.78
CA LYS A 615 -53.83 23.44 -3.16
C LYS A 615 -53.94 24.43 -2.01
N GLY A 616 -54.15 23.95 -0.78
CA GLY A 616 -54.19 24.78 0.42
C GLY A 616 -52.90 25.57 0.67
N MET A 617 -51.73 25.00 0.36
CA MET A 617 -50.45 25.71 0.42
C MET A 617 -50.27 26.68 -0.74
N LEU A 618 -50.58 26.26 -1.98
CA LEU A 618 -50.43 27.07 -3.19
C LEU A 618 -51.33 28.32 -3.20
N ASN A 619 -52.47 28.25 -2.51
CA ASN A 619 -53.35 29.40 -2.30
C ASN A 619 -52.78 30.45 -1.32
N THR A 620 -51.55 30.27 -0.83
CA THR A 620 -50.85 31.19 0.07
C THR A 620 -49.50 31.59 -0.51
N THR A 621 -48.84 32.61 0.06
CA THR A 621 -47.47 32.99 -0.33
C THR A 621 -46.38 32.10 0.30
N TYR A 622 -46.75 30.98 0.94
CA TYR A 622 -45.83 30.18 1.76
C TYR A 622 -44.60 29.68 0.99
N SER A 623 -44.77 29.22 -0.25
CA SER A 623 -43.66 28.73 -1.10
C SER A 623 -42.60 29.80 -1.42
N TYR A 624 -42.98 31.08 -1.39
CA TYR A 624 -42.05 32.20 -1.52
C TYR A 624 -41.42 32.56 -0.18
N ASP A 625 -42.26 32.68 0.85
CA ASP A 625 -41.86 33.05 2.20
C ASP A 625 -40.83 32.09 2.81
N VAL A 626 -40.95 30.78 2.57
CA VAL A 626 -40.03 29.76 3.11
C VAL A 626 -38.58 29.94 2.66
N LYS A 627 -38.36 30.60 1.51
CA LYS A 627 -37.02 30.89 0.97
C LYS A 627 -36.39 32.15 1.55
N HIS A 628 -37.18 33.02 2.18
CA HIS A 628 -36.75 34.37 2.57
C HIS A 628 -36.94 34.67 4.06
N ASN A 629 -37.73 33.87 4.78
CA ASN A 629 -38.06 34.08 6.18
C ASN A 629 -37.56 32.92 7.06
N SER A 630 -37.24 33.23 8.32
CA SER A 630 -36.85 32.22 9.30
C SER A 630 -38.03 31.33 9.73
N LYS A 631 -37.74 30.11 10.22
CA LYS A 631 -38.77 29.19 10.75
C LYS A 631 -39.66 29.85 11.82
N LYS A 632 -39.11 30.75 12.64
CA LYS A 632 -39.84 31.49 13.69
C LYS A 632 -40.84 32.48 13.09
N GLU A 633 -40.46 33.18 12.03
CA GLU A 633 -41.32 34.13 11.32
C GLU A 633 -42.43 33.42 10.55
N LEU A 634 -42.13 32.28 9.92
CA LEU A 634 -43.13 31.44 9.25
C LEU A 634 -44.19 30.93 10.23
N LYS A 635 -43.77 30.43 11.41
CA LYS A 635 -44.70 30.00 12.47
C LYS A 635 -45.58 31.15 12.96
N LYS A 636 -45.03 32.36 13.07
CA LYS A 636 -45.80 33.55 13.48
C LYS A 636 -46.82 33.98 12.42
N LYS A 637 -46.47 33.91 11.14
CA LYS A 637 -47.33 34.35 10.02
C LYS A 637 -48.42 33.36 9.66
N TYR A 638 -48.13 32.06 9.66
CA TYR A 638 -49.04 31.01 9.17
C TYR A 638 -49.64 30.15 10.30
N GLY A 639 -49.16 30.32 11.53
CA GLY A 639 -49.48 29.44 12.66
C GLY A 639 -48.55 28.23 12.71
N GLU A 640 -48.28 27.74 13.92
CA GLU A 640 -47.30 26.66 14.14
C GLU A 640 -47.65 25.37 13.40
N PHE A 641 -48.93 24.98 13.42
CA PHE A 641 -49.41 23.75 12.80
C PHE A 641 -49.28 23.78 11.27
N LYS A 642 -49.85 24.81 10.61
CA LYS A 642 -49.80 24.95 9.14
C LYS A 642 -48.37 25.14 8.63
N ALA A 643 -47.57 25.94 9.32
CA ALA A 643 -46.16 26.11 8.94
C ALA A 643 -45.38 24.80 9.04
N SER A 644 -45.69 23.93 10.01
CA SER A 644 -45.03 22.63 10.12
C SER A 644 -45.51 21.66 9.02
N GLN A 645 -46.81 21.61 8.76
CA GLN A 645 -47.38 20.77 7.70
C GLN A 645 -46.89 21.17 6.30
N TYR A 646 -46.85 22.46 5.96
CA TYR A 646 -46.38 22.91 4.65
C TYR A 646 -44.88 22.71 4.46
N ASN A 647 -44.07 22.83 5.51
CA ASN A 647 -42.66 22.45 5.45
C ASN A 647 -42.51 20.96 5.12
N TYR A 648 -43.27 20.09 5.79
CA TYR A 648 -43.24 18.66 5.51
C TYR A 648 -43.74 18.35 4.10
N LEU A 649 -44.81 19.01 3.66
CA LEU A 649 -45.33 18.89 2.29
C LEU A 649 -44.27 19.26 1.25
N LEU A 650 -43.54 20.37 1.42
CA LEU A 650 -42.46 20.77 0.51
C LEU A 650 -41.32 19.74 0.45
N GLU A 651 -41.06 19.04 1.56
CA GLU A 651 -40.06 17.97 1.63
C GLU A 651 -40.52 16.72 0.88
N VAL A 652 -41.79 16.30 1.06
CA VAL A 652 -42.29 15.04 0.49
C VAL A 652 -42.86 15.17 -0.92
N ALA A 653 -43.40 16.33 -1.31
CA ALA A 653 -44.08 16.52 -2.60
C ALA A 653 -43.23 16.16 -3.84
N PRO A 654 -41.92 16.46 -3.90
CA PRO A 654 -41.10 16.04 -5.03
C PRO A 654 -40.96 14.52 -5.18
N TYR A 655 -41.19 13.77 -4.11
CA TYR A 655 -41.07 12.30 -4.05
C TYR A 655 -42.42 11.60 -3.96
N TYR A 656 -43.53 12.35 -3.99
CA TYR A 656 -44.86 11.79 -3.93
C TYR A 656 -45.14 10.95 -5.18
N VAL A 657 -45.57 9.70 -4.98
CA VAL A 657 -46.00 8.79 -6.04
C VAL A 657 -47.52 8.65 -5.91
N PRO A 658 -48.30 9.08 -6.92
CA PRO A 658 -49.75 8.86 -6.94
C PRO A 658 -50.11 7.39 -6.78
N VAL A 659 -51.25 7.09 -6.17
CA VAL A 659 -51.64 5.70 -5.88
C VAL A 659 -51.74 4.87 -7.17
N TYR A 660 -52.27 5.46 -8.24
CA TYR A 660 -52.32 4.82 -9.56
C TYR A 660 -50.93 4.39 -10.07
N GLU A 661 -49.92 5.25 -9.93
CA GLU A 661 -48.54 4.94 -10.35
C GLU A 661 -47.91 3.89 -9.45
N LYS A 662 -48.16 3.94 -8.13
CA LYS A 662 -47.74 2.90 -7.19
C LYS A 662 -48.30 1.53 -7.55
N GLU A 663 -49.56 1.45 -7.96
CA GLU A 663 -50.19 0.19 -8.41
C GLU A 663 -49.46 -0.39 -9.64
N GLN A 664 -49.10 0.46 -10.62
CA GLN A 664 -48.35 0.00 -11.80
C GLN A 664 -46.96 -0.52 -11.43
N PHE A 665 -46.21 0.22 -10.61
CA PHE A 665 -44.89 -0.20 -10.14
C PHE A 665 -44.92 -1.48 -9.30
N SER A 666 -45.94 -1.62 -8.44
CA SER A 666 -46.14 -2.83 -7.63
C SER A 666 -46.41 -4.04 -8.51
N LYS A 667 -47.21 -3.87 -9.57
CA LYS A 667 -47.49 -4.94 -10.54
C LYS A 667 -46.25 -5.39 -11.30
N ILE A 668 -45.38 -4.47 -11.71
CA ILE A 668 -44.10 -4.82 -12.34
C ILE A 668 -43.24 -5.62 -11.36
N TYR A 669 -43.11 -5.16 -10.12
CA TYR A 669 -42.36 -5.88 -9.08
C TYR A 669 -42.90 -7.31 -8.85
N GLU A 670 -44.23 -7.47 -8.72
CA GLU A 670 -44.89 -8.77 -8.55
C GLU A 670 -44.72 -9.70 -9.75
N ASN A 671 -44.82 -9.17 -10.98
CA ASN A 671 -44.61 -9.93 -12.20
C ASN A 671 -43.18 -10.48 -12.26
N GLN A 672 -42.18 -9.65 -11.98
CA GLN A 672 -40.77 -10.07 -11.98
C GLN A 672 -40.50 -11.08 -10.85
N LEU A 673 -41.10 -10.89 -9.67
CA LEU A 673 -40.98 -11.84 -8.57
C LEU A 673 -41.62 -13.20 -8.90
N THR A 674 -42.73 -13.19 -9.63
CA THR A 674 -43.39 -14.42 -10.11
C THR A 674 -42.58 -15.10 -11.20
N LEU A 675 -41.98 -14.33 -12.10
CA LEU A 675 -41.17 -14.86 -13.18
C LEU A 675 -39.93 -15.60 -12.67
N TYR A 676 -39.23 -15.05 -11.67
CA TYR A 676 -37.94 -15.57 -11.22
C TYR A 676 -37.97 -16.29 -9.88
N GLY A 677 -38.97 -16.01 -9.03
CA GLY A 677 -39.03 -16.48 -7.64
C GLY A 677 -39.85 -17.76 -7.44
N VAL A 678 -40.29 -18.39 -8.52
CA VAL A 678 -41.09 -19.63 -8.49
C VAL A 678 -40.18 -20.86 -8.54
N GLU A 679 -40.65 -21.95 -7.94
CA GLU A 679 -39.98 -23.26 -8.01
C GLU A 679 -40.24 -23.91 -9.39
N SER A 680 -39.19 -24.45 -10.00
CA SER A 680 -39.24 -25.17 -11.26
C SER A 680 -38.17 -26.26 -11.30
N GLU A 681 -38.19 -27.11 -12.33
CA GLU A 681 -37.19 -28.17 -12.49
C GLU A 681 -35.77 -27.60 -12.57
N LEU A 682 -34.84 -28.27 -11.88
CA LEU A 682 -33.44 -27.89 -11.88
C LEU A 682 -32.86 -27.99 -13.29
N SER A 683 -32.19 -26.93 -13.73
CA SER A 683 -31.45 -26.91 -14.99
C SER A 683 -30.14 -26.14 -14.83
N TYR A 684 -29.17 -26.43 -15.69
CA TYR A 684 -27.86 -25.78 -15.68
C TYR A 684 -27.54 -25.20 -17.04
N LYS A 685 -27.16 -23.91 -17.03
CA LYS A 685 -26.78 -23.17 -18.24
C LYS A 685 -25.27 -22.86 -18.18
N PRO A 686 -24.42 -23.72 -18.74
CA PRO A 686 -22.99 -23.45 -18.79
C PRO A 686 -22.71 -22.32 -19.79
N PHE A 687 -21.76 -21.45 -19.46
CA PHE A 687 -21.34 -20.35 -20.33
C PHE A 687 -19.82 -20.23 -20.47
N ASP A 688 -19.04 -21.07 -19.77
CA ASP A 688 -17.59 -21.14 -19.94
C ASP A 688 -17.01 -22.53 -19.67
N LEU A 689 -15.90 -22.84 -20.35
CA LEU A 689 -15.04 -23.99 -20.07
C LEU A 689 -13.73 -23.49 -19.48
N LEU A 690 -13.51 -23.74 -18.20
CA LEU A 690 -12.38 -23.17 -17.46
C LEU A 690 -11.13 -24.03 -17.54
N LYS A 691 -11.28 -25.36 -17.50
CA LYS A 691 -10.17 -26.30 -17.39
C LYS A 691 -10.54 -27.69 -17.88
N ILE A 692 -9.57 -28.38 -18.47
CA ILE A 692 -9.65 -29.78 -18.89
C ILE A 692 -8.58 -30.56 -18.14
N ILE A 693 -8.94 -31.72 -17.57
CA ILE A 693 -8.00 -32.66 -16.97
C ILE A 693 -8.08 -33.97 -17.75
N TYR A 694 -6.95 -34.44 -18.24
CA TYR A 694 -6.83 -35.68 -18.99
C TYR A 694 -6.58 -36.88 -18.07
N LYS A 695 -6.93 -38.08 -18.54
CA LYS A 695 -6.64 -39.34 -17.82
C LYS A 695 -5.15 -39.61 -17.62
N SER A 696 -4.28 -38.92 -18.36
CA SER A 696 -2.83 -38.92 -18.13
C SER A 696 -2.40 -38.10 -16.90
N GLY A 697 -3.28 -37.31 -16.31
CA GLY A 697 -2.99 -36.33 -15.26
C GLY A 697 -2.54 -34.96 -15.80
N ILE A 698 -2.44 -34.79 -17.13
CA ILE A 698 -2.15 -33.49 -17.73
C ILE A 698 -3.37 -32.58 -17.55
N GLU A 699 -3.12 -31.32 -17.20
CA GLU A 699 -4.15 -30.30 -17.04
C GLU A 699 -3.95 -29.20 -18.08
N GLU A 700 -5.04 -28.76 -18.71
CA GLU A 700 -5.04 -27.76 -19.77
C GLU A 700 -6.02 -26.63 -19.42
N LEU A 701 -5.53 -25.39 -19.56
CA LEU A 701 -6.37 -24.19 -19.60
C LEU A 701 -6.64 -23.87 -21.08
N PRO A 702 -7.88 -24.00 -21.58
CA PRO A 702 -8.16 -23.83 -22.99
C PRO A 702 -7.79 -22.42 -23.47
N ASN A 703 -6.87 -22.32 -24.41
CA ASN A 703 -6.52 -21.05 -25.08
C ASN A 703 -7.51 -20.71 -26.19
N TRP A 704 -8.80 -20.83 -25.89
CA TRP A 704 -9.89 -20.57 -26.81
C TRP A 704 -10.34 -19.11 -26.70
N SER A 705 -11.00 -18.59 -27.72
CA SER A 705 -11.73 -17.34 -27.66
C SER A 705 -13.01 -17.49 -26.82
N SER A 706 -13.58 -16.38 -26.35
CA SER A 706 -14.85 -16.44 -25.59
C SER A 706 -16.00 -17.01 -26.41
N ILE A 707 -15.98 -16.79 -27.74
CA ILE A 707 -16.95 -17.38 -28.68
C ILE A 707 -16.79 -18.91 -28.73
N GLU A 708 -15.57 -19.42 -28.90
CA GLU A 708 -15.32 -20.86 -28.96
C GLU A 708 -15.71 -21.57 -27.66
N ARG A 709 -15.38 -20.97 -26.50
CA ARG A 709 -15.78 -21.54 -25.20
C ARG A 709 -17.30 -21.58 -25.03
N TYR A 710 -18.00 -20.51 -25.39
CA TYR A 710 -19.45 -20.47 -25.26
C TYR A 710 -20.14 -21.47 -26.20
N ASN A 711 -19.73 -21.51 -27.48
CA ASN A 711 -20.23 -22.46 -28.47
C ASN A 711 -19.99 -23.92 -28.06
N PHE A 712 -18.87 -24.20 -27.38
CA PHE A 712 -18.61 -25.55 -26.91
C PHE A 712 -19.60 -25.97 -25.83
N VAL A 713 -19.97 -25.07 -24.90
CA VAL A 713 -20.77 -25.44 -23.73
C VAL A 713 -22.27 -25.20 -23.90
N SER A 714 -22.68 -24.20 -24.68
CA SER A 714 -24.06 -23.71 -24.78
C SER A 714 -24.56 -23.75 -26.22
N ASP A 715 -25.85 -24.06 -26.37
CA ASP A 715 -26.59 -23.97 -27.63
C ASP A 715 -27.54 -22.76 -27.65
N ASP A 716 -27.49 -21.93 -26.60
CA ASP A 716 -28.33 -20.75 -26.47
C ASP A 716 -27.84 -19.59 -27.35
N LEU A 717 -28.76 -18.71 -27.73
CA LEU A 717 -28.48 -17.54 -28.56
C LEU A 717 -27.41 -16.63 -27.94
N PHE A 718 -26.50 -16.13 -28.76
CA PHE A 718 -25.55 -15.08 -28.43
C PHE A 718 -25.35 -14.19 -29.64
N GLN A 719 -24.82 -12.98 -29.44
CA GLN A 719 -24.52 -12.06 -30.52
C GLN A 719 -23.05 -11.64 -30.46
N VAL A 720 -22.38 -11.65 -31.61
CA VAL A 720 -21.03 -11.10 -31.76
C VAL A 720 -21.15 -9.66 -32.26
N ILE A 721 -20.45 -8.74 -31.58
CA ILE A 721 -20.46 -7.31 -31.90
C ILE A 721 -19.03 -6.87 -32.21
N ASP A 722 -18.81 -6.42 -33.44
CA ASP A 722 -17.61 -5.69 -33.84
C ASP A 722 -17.76 -4.22 -33.48
N LEU A 723 -16.98 -3.76 -32.49
CA LEU A 723 -17.05 -2.40 -31.94
C LEU A 723 -16.54 -1.30 -32.90
N GLN A 724 -15.97 -1.70 -34.04
CA GLN A 724 -15.54 -0.78 -35.10
C GLN A 724 -16.66 -0.45 -36.07
N GLN A 725 -17.73 -1.26 -36.13
CA GLN A 725 -18.85 -1.03 -37.04
C GLN A 725 -19.77 0.08 -36.52
N PRO A 726 -20.23 1.00 -37.39
CA PRO A 726 -21.19 2.04 -37.01
C PRO A 726 -22.48 1.48 -36.38
N GLU A 727 -22.92 0.31 -36.83
CA GLU A 727 -24.16 -0.34 -36.40
C GLU A 727 -24.03 -1.14 -35.09
N ALA A 728 -22.84 -1.15 -34.45
CA ALA A 728 -22.57 -1.97 -33.26
C ALA A 728 -23.59 -1.79 -32.13
N LEU A 729 -23.97 -0.54 -31.84
CA LEU A 729 -24.98 -0.24 -30.82
C LEU A 729 -26.37 -0.75 -31.24
N ALA A 730 -26.77 -0.57 -32.50
CA ALA A 730 -28.07 -1.02 -33.00
C ALA A 730 -28.22 -2.54 -32.93
N LEU A 731 -27.18 -3.29 -33.33
CA LEU A 731 -27.14 -4.75 -33.23
C LEU A 731 -27.17 -5.23 -31.78
N ALA A 732 -26.43 -4.56 -30.90
CA ALA A 732 -26.44 -4.86 -29.47
C ALA A 732 -27.82 -4.61 -28.85
N THR A 733 -28.48 -3.51 -29.19
CA THR A 733 -29.83 -3.17 -28.73
C THR A 733 -30.86 -4.19 -29.23
N GLN A 734 -30.81 -4.59 -30.51
CA GLN A 734 -31.71 -5.61 -31.04
C GLN A 734 -31.57 -6.94 -30.28
N PHE A 735 -30.34 -7.36 -29.98
CA PHE A 735 -30.13 -8.55 -29.18
C PHE A 735 -30.64 -8.36 -27.74
N PHE A 736 -30.33 -7.23 -27.10
CA PHE A 736 -30.81 -6.90 -25.76
C PHE A 736 -32.34 -6.97 -25.67
N ASP A 737 -33.05 -6.38 -26.62
CA ASP A 737 -34.51 -6.40 -26.67
C ASP A 737 -35.03 -7.83 -26.88
N SER A 738 -34.42 -8.63 -27.77
CA SER A 738 -34.82 -10.03 -27.98
C SER A 738 -34.66 -10.90 -26.72
N ILE A 739 -33.64 -10.60 -25.89
CA ILE A 739 -33.39 -11.34 -24.65
C ILE A 739 -34.31 -10.85 -23.52
N THR A 740 -34.57 -9.55 -23.45
CA THR A 740 -35.24 -8.94 -22.28
C THR A 740 -36.73 -8.74 -22.48
N VAL A 741 -37.19 -8.43 -23.69
CA VAL A 741 -38.60 -8.23 -24.03
C VAL A 741 -39.23 -9.54 -24.45
N ASP A 742 -38.64 -10.23 -25.43
CA ASP A 742 -39.26 -11.43 -26.01
C ASP A 742 -39.10 -12.66 -25.10
N GLN A 743 -37.92 -12.84 -24.50
CA GLN A 743 -37.61 -13.97 -23.61
C GLN A 743 -37.73 -13.65 -22.12
N GLN A 744 -38.03 -12.38 -21.78
CA GLN A 744 -38.19 -11.92 -20.39
C GLN A 744 -37.02 -12.28 -19.46
N MET A 745 -35.78 -12.28 -19.97
CA MET A 745 -34.60 -12.57 -19.15
C MET A 745 -34.06 -11.33 -18.43
N GLU A 746 -33.21 -11.54 -17.43
CA GLU A 746 -32.65 -10.46 -16.59
C GLU A 746 -31.96 -9.35 -17.41
N GLY A 747 -31.27 -9.74 -18.47
CA GLY A 747 -30.42 -8.84 -19.24
C GLY A 747 -29.40 -9.61 -20.06
N ILE A 748 -28.29 -8.95 -20.35
CA ILE A 748 -27.17 -9.53 -21.07
C ILE A 748 -25.84 -9.31 -20.33
N VAL A 749 -24.85 -10.12 -20.69
CA VAL A 749 -23.45 -9.99 -20.27
C VAL A 749 -22.59 -9.74 -21.49
N LEU A 750 -21.81 -8.66 -21.46
CA LEU A 750 -20.84 -8.28 -22.47
C LEU A 750 -19.49 -8.87 -22.07
N LYS A 751 -18.89 -9.70 -22.93
CA LYS A 751 -17.55 -10.26 -22.71
C LYS A 751 -16.64 -9.97 -23.91
N PRO A 752 -15.36 -9.63 -23.70
CA PRO A 752 -14.42 -9.52 -24.81
C PRO A 752 -14.15 -10.89 -25.43
N ASN A 753 -14.02 -10.96 -26.75
CA ASN A 753 -13.68 -12.23 -27.39
C ASN A 753 -12.28 -12.71 -27.00
N TYR A 754 -11.34 -11.76 -26.92
CA TYR A 754 -10.00 -11.95 -26.38
C TYR A 754 -9.77 -10.97 -25.23
N LEU A 755 -9.35 -11.50 -24.08
CA LEU A 755 -9.07 -10.68 -22.91
C LEU A 755 -7.75 -9.92 -23.12
N THR A 756 -7.77 -8.59 -22.97
CA THR A 756 -6.57 -7.75 -22.97
C THR A 756 -6.15 -7.39 -21.54
N GLU A 757 -4.88 -7.02 -21.34
CA GLU A 757 -4.40 -6.54 -20.04
C GLU A 757 -5.21 -5.32 -19.58
N ASN A 758 -5.58 -5.27 -18.29
CA ASN A 758 -6.36 -4.19 -17.67
C ASN A 758 -7.82 -4.01 -18.15
N THR A 759 -8.42 -5.07 -18.71
CA THR A 759 -9.83 -5.11 -19.13
C THR A 759 -10.62 -6.10 -18.29
N VAL A 760 -11.79 -5.70 -17.78
CA VAL A 760 -12.64 -6.62 -17.01
C VAL A 760 -13.15 -7.77 -17.89
N PRO A 761 -13.34 -8.98 -17.32
CA PRO A 761 -13.80 -10.14 -18.09
C PRO A 761 -15.26 -10.04 -18.54
N PHE A 762 -16.08 -9.24 -17.87
CA PHE A 762 -17.50 -9.12 -18.16
C PHE A 762 -18.10 -7.84 -17.58
N ILE A 763 -19.11 -7.29 -18.28
CA ILE A 763 -20.01 -6.25 -17.80
C ILE A 763 -21.45 -6.73 -17.96
N LYS A 764 -22.29 -6.56 -16.95
CA LYS A 764 -23.75 -6.81 -17.08
C LYS A 764 -24.50 -5.55 -17.47
N VAL A 765 -25.53 -5.73 -18.27
CA VAL A 765 -26.56 -4.74 -18.57
C VAL A 765 -27.89 -5.40 -18.28
N ARG A 766 -28.64 -4.90 -17.30
CA ARG A 766 -29.90 -5.48 -16.84
C ARG A 766 -31.08 -4.66 -17.32
N ASN A 767 -32.18 -5.34 -17.60
CA ASN A 767 -33.41 -4.67 -18.05
C ASN A 767 -34.07 -3.88 -16.91
N LYS A 768 -34.87 -2.88 -17.27
CA LYS A 768 -35.50 -1.95 -16.32
C LYS A 768 -36.50 -2.65 -15.39
N ASP A 769 -37.28 -3.58 -15.90
CA ASP A 769 -38.26 -4.30 -15.09
C ASP A 769 -37.57 -5.14 -14.02
N TYR A 770 -36.50 -5.86 -14.37
CA TYR A 770 -35.71 -6.62 -13.40
C TYR A 770 -35.10 -5.73 -12.31
N LEU A 771 -34.58 -4.55 -12.68
CA LEU A 771 -33.97 -3.62 -11.72
C LEU A 771 -34.93 -3.15 -10.63
N THR A 772 -36.24 -3.30 -10.83
CA THR A 772 -37.30 -3.09 -9.83
C THR A 772 -37.11 -3.99 -8.60
N LEU A 773 -36.62 -5.23 -8.79
CA LEU A 773 -36.28 -6.15 -7.70
C LEU A 773 -35.02 -5.70 -6.93
N ILE A 774 -34.16 -4.87 -7.54
CA ILE A 774 -32.86 -4.49 -6.98
C ILE A 774 -32.89 -3.09 -6.34
N TYR A 775 -33.53 -2.12 -6.99
CA TYR A 775 -33.55 -0.72 -6.57
C TYR A 775 -34.88 -0.30 -5.89
N GLY A 776 -35.87 -1.21 -5.86
CA GLY A 776 -37.20 -1.01 -5.30
C GLY A 776 -38.27 -0.76 -6.37
N TYR A 777 -39.53 -0.98 -6.01
CA TYR A 777 -40.67 -0.93 -6.95
C TYR A 777 -40.80 0.41 -7.70
N ASP A 778 -40.57 1.52 -7.01
CA ASP A 778 -40.72 2.89 -7.50
C ASP A 778 -39.38 3.53 -7.94
N TYR A 779 -38.34 2.74 -8.18
CA TYR A 779 -36.99 3.29 -8.38
C TYR A 779 -36.85 4.23 -9.59
N GLN A 780 -37.73 4.07 -10.59
CA GLN A 780 -37.78 4.91 -11.79
C GLN A 780 -38.53 6.23 -11.57
N TRP A 781 -39.15 6.44 -10.40
CA TRP A 781 -40.00 7.60 -10.17
C TRP A 781 -39.21 8.89 -9.89
N GLY A 782 -39.52 9.92 -10.67
CA GLY A 782 -39.22 11.31 -10.35
C GLY A 782 -37.75 11.60 -10.00
N PRO A 783 -37.47 12.39 -8.94
CA PRO A 783 -36.11 12.74 -8.54
C PRO A 783 -35.27 11.54 -8.08
N ARG A 784 -35.90 10.43 -7.67
CA ARG A 784 -35.20 9.24 -7.17
C ARG A 784 -34.35 8.62 -8.27
N TYR A 785 -34.90 8.45 -9.47
CA TYR A 785 -34.17 7.84 -10.59
C TYR A 785 -32.98 8.69 -11.02
N LYS A 786 -33.19 10.02 -11.17
CA LYS A 786 -32.11 10.98 -11.45
C LYS A 786 -31.00 10.92 -10.40
N LYS A 787 -31.37 10.80 -9.12
CA LYS A 787 -30.42 10.64 -8.02
C LYS A 787 -29.66 9.30 -8.08
N LEU A 788 -30.31 8.21 -8.50
CA LEU A 788 -29.65 6.92 -8.68
C LEU A 788 -28.61 6.99 -9.81
N ILE A 789 -28.98 7.55 -10.96
CA ILE A 789 -28.09 7.75 -12.12
C ILE A 789 -26.88 8.62 -11.72
N ALA A 790 -27.12 9.76 -11.09
CA ALA A 790 -26.06 10.68 -10.67
C ALA A 790 -25.09 10.08 -9.64
N ASN A 791 -25.56 9.16 -8.79
CA ASN A 791 -24.76 8.56 -7.74
C ASN A 791 -24.17 7.19 -8.09
N LYS A 792 -24.50 6.60 -9.25
CA LYS A 792 -23.97 5.29 -9.64
C LYS A 792 -22.47 5.39 -9.90
N LYS A 793 -21.67 4.72 -9.06
CA LYS A 793 -20.20 4.68 -9.18
C LYS A 793 -19.73 3.24 -9.31
N ILE A 794 -19.34 2.85 -10.52
CA ILE A 794 -18.93 1.46 -10.83
C ILE A 794 -17.43 1.21 -10.70
N GLY A 795 -16.61 2.25 -10.55
CA GLY A 795 -15.15 2.14 -10.60
C GLY A 795 -14.54 1.21 -9.55
N GLY A 796 -15.11 1.16 -8.33
CA GLY A 796 -14.70 0.19 -7.31
C GLY A 796 -15.01 -1.25 -7.72
N LYS A 797 -16.24 -1.49 -8.22
CA LYS A 797 -16.70 -2.81 -8.68
C LYS A 797 -15.91 -3.32 -9.88
N LEU A 798 -15.56 -2.44 -10.82
CA LEU A 798 -14.69 -2.77 -11.96
C LEU A 798 -13.30 -3.23 -11.51
N LYS A 799 -12.68 -2.52 -10.56
CA LYS A 799 -11.35 -2.88 -10.03
C LYS A 799 -11.36 -4.23 -9.33
N THR A 800 -12.35 -4.46 -8.47
CA THR A 800 -12.53 -5.74 -7.76
C THR A 800 -12.82 -6.88 -8.74
N SER A 801 -13.70 -6.67 -9.73
CA SER A 801 -13.99 -7.66 -10.78
C SER A 801 -12.74 -8.08 -11.56
N LEU A 802 -11.89 -7.12 -11.95
CA LEU A 802 -10.62 -7.40 -12.61
C LEU A 802 -9.67 -8.21 -11.70
N LYS A 803 -9.51 -7.77 -10.44
CA LYS A 803 -8.58 -8.39 -9.51
C LYS A 803 -8.98 -9.81 -9.13
N GLU A 804 -10.27 -10.06 -8.90
CA GLU A 804 -10.80 -11.39 -8.62
C GLU A 804 -10.61 -12.32 -9.82
N HIS A 805 -10.80 -11.83 -11.04
CA HIS A 805 -10.57 -12.63 -12.25
C HIS A 805 -9.11 -13.02 -12.44
N GLU A 806 -8.18 -12.09 -12.20
CA GLU A 806 -6.74 -12.38 -12.22
C GLU A 806 -6.37 -13.45 -11.20
N LEU A 807 -6.83 -13.30 -9.96
CA LEU A 807 -6.57 -14.27 -8.89
C LEU A 807 -7.22 -15.63 -9.18
N ALA A 808 -8.42 -15.65 -9.76
CA ALA A 808 -9.10 -16.88 -10.14
C ALA A 808 -8.36 -17.60 -11.29
N LYS A 809 -7.75 -16.87 -12.23
CA LYS A 809 -6.86 -17.45 -13.25
C LYS A 809 -5.59 -18.01 -12.65
N GLU A 810 -4.97 -17.31 -11.70
CA GLU A 810 -3.80 -17.83 -10.96
C GLU A 810 -4.17 -19.11 -10.19
N LEU A 811 -5.37 -19.16 -9.59
CA LEU A 811 -5.85 -20.35 -8.87
C LEU A 811 -6.10 -21.53 -9.83
N LEU A 812 -6.69 -21.27 -11.00
CA LEU A 812 -6.92 -22.26 -12.06
C LEU A 812 -5.62 -22.87 -12.58
N ALA A 813 -4.53 -22.10 -12.61
CA ALA A 813 -3.22 -22.58 -13.08
C ALA A 813 -2.59 -23.62 -12.14
N ILE A 814 -3.02 -23.70 -10.88
CA ILE A 814 -2.51 -24.70 -9.93
C ILE A 814 -3.06 -26.09 -10.27
N PRO A 815 -2.19 -27.11 -10.46
CA PRO A 815 -2.63 -28.48 -10.68
C PRO A 815 -3.47 -29.03 -9.53
N ILE A 816 -4.53 -29.79 -9.82
CA ILE A 816 -5.47 -30.30 -8.81
C ILE A 816 -4.79 -31.21 -7.78
N GLN A 817 -3.71 -31.88 -8.21
CA GLN A 817 -2.89 -32.76 -7.36
C GLN A 817 -2.03 -31.98 -6.36
N GLU A 818 -1.69 -30.73 -6.69
CA GLU A 818 -0.87 -29.86 -5.84
C GLU A 818 -1.68 -29.08 -4.81
N ILE A 819 -3.02 -29.20 -4.82
CA ILE A 819 -3.90 -28.54 -3.86
C ILE A 819 -3.88 -29.29 -2.53
N ASN A 820 -3.16 -28.74 -1.57
CA ASN A 820 -3.05 -29.26 -0.21
C ASN A 820 -2.67 -28.15 0.79
N GLU A 821 -2.67 -28.48 2.09
CA GLU A 821 -2.40 -27.53 3.18
C GLU A 821 -0.93 -27.08 3.27
N HIS A 822 -0.03 -27.65 2.45
CA HIS A 822 1.40 -27.33 2.42
C HIS A 822 1.82 -26.55 1.17
N ASN A 823 0.93 -26.37 0.19
CA ASN A 823 1.22 -25.57 -1.00
C ASN A 823 1.05 -24.07 -0.69
N GLU A 824 2.13 -23.42 -0.27
CA GLU A 824 2.13 -21.99 0.09
C GLU A 824 1.66 -21.08 -1.04
N THR A 825 1.93 -21.46 -2.30
CA THR A 825 1.53 -20.67 -3.47
C THR A 825 0.01 -20.68 -3.60
N TYR A 826 -0.61 -21.86 -3.55
CA TYR A 826 -2.07 -22.00 -3.55
C TYR A 826 -2.71 -21.25 -2.37
N LEU A 827 -2.18 -21.44 -1.16
CA LEU A 827 -2.71 -20.81 0.06
C LEU A 827 -2.66 -19.28 -0.02
N THR A 828 -1.60 -18.73 -0.60
CA THR A 828 -1.44 -17.27 -0.75
C THR A 828 -2.41 -16.71 -1.79
N ILE A 829 -2.51 -17.32 -2.97
CA ILE A 829 -3.47 -16.89 -4.01
C ILE A 829 -4.90 -16.97 -3.47
N LEU A 830 -5.23 -18.05 -2.77
CA LEU A 830 -6.55 -18.24 -2.18
C LEU A 830 -6.83 -17.23 -1.06
N ALA A 831 -5.83 -16.89 -0.23
CA ALA A 831 -5.97 -15.85 0.78
C ALA A 831 -6.23 -14.48 0.15
N ASP A 832 -5.49 -14.12 -0.90
CA ASP A 832 -5.69 -12.87 -1.64
C ASP A 832 -7.09 -12.78 -2.23
N LEU A 833 -7.57 -13.89 -2.80
CA LEU A 833 -8.92 -13.98 -3.34
C LEU A 833 -9.97 -13.78 -2.23
N LEU A 834 -9.79 -14.38 -1.06
CA LEU A 834 -10.68 -14.18 0.09
C LEU A 834 -10.65 -12.74 0.62
N PHE A 835 -9.49 -12.07 0.59
CA PHE A 835 -9.40 -10.65 0.95
C PHE A 835 -10.11 -9.76 -0.06
N GLU A 836 -9.97 -10.04 -1.35
CA GLU A 836 -10.64 -9.26 -2.40
C GLU A 836 -12.17 -9.46 -2.34
N LEU A 837 -12.64 -10.70 -2.20
CA LEU A 837 -14.06 -11.02 -2.00
C LEU A 837 -14.65 -10.33 -0.77
N ALA A 838 -13.85 -10.12 0.29
CA ALA A 838 -14.31 -9.41 1.48
C ALA A 838 -14.60 -7.93 1.21
N LYS A 839 -13.88 -7.29 0.28
CA LYS A 839 -14.10 -5.89 -0.11
C LYS A 839 -15.45 -5.68 -0.80
N GLU A 840 -16.02 -6.73 -1.41
CA GLU A 840 -17.34 -6.64 -2.01
C GLU A 840 -18.42 -6.16 -1.02
N LYS A 841 -18.26 -6.47 0.28
CA LYS A 841 -19.19 -6.04 1.33
C LYS A 841 -19.20 -4.52 1.56
N GLU A 842 -18.14 -3.82 1.15
CA GLU A 842 -18.00 -2.36 1.26
C GLU A 842 -18.53 -1.63 0.03
N LEU A 843 -18.81 -2.36 -1.06
CA LEU A 843 -19.34 -1.82 -2.30
C LEU A 843 -20.88 -1.81 -2.27
N ASP A 844 -21.49 -0.99 -3.13
CA ASP A 844 -22.94 -0.95 -3.28
C ASP A 844 -23.45 -2.33 -3.76
N PRO A 845 -24.28 -3.04 -2.96
CA PRO A 845 -24.71 -4.40 -3.26
C PRO A 845 -25.67 -4.48 -4.45
N ARG A 846 -26.20 -3.35 -4.91
CA ARG A 846 -27.08 -3.26 -6.08
C ARG A 846 -26.30 -3.33 -7.39
N LEU A 847 -24.98 -3.12 -7.34
CA LEU A 847 -24.12 -3.07 -8.52
C LEU A 847 -23.92 -4.42 -9.18
#